data_AF-A0AAN7SBX3-F1
#
_entry.id   AF-A0AAN7SBX3-F1
#
_cell.length_a   1.000
_cell.length_b   1.000
_cell.length_c   1.000
_cell.angle_alpha   90.00
_cell.angle_beta   90.00
_cell.angle_gamma   90.00
#
_symmetry.space_group_name_H-M   'P 1'
#
loop_
_entity.id
_entity.type
_entity.pdbx_description
1 polymer ?
#
loop_
_entity_poly.entity_id
_entity_poly.type
_entity_poly.pdbx_seq_one_letter_code
_entity_poly.pdbx_strand_id
1 'polypeptide(L)'
;MGNAKSEFVEDSVDPWWPSVPEPTLSESKKTFSEEILRIREKRAKLIGEKKLELNNLREELAKYKLENDELKKNLKQNSVFKVPGMDTIVELNKQLEKAHGEIAAFEIERQEYRAHVAALKDIIAVSKQLLLIKENQTKELSETVEKTQKMLADKESQIMSDDTRREYERQLHSIKQLKLLYEERQGALRKENSEVTKKLDEANVDLAALETKNADLKNQIEALEKDCSEKSNHIFSLESQLGLSKADSRELQSQLNVINQLFSQILISFNNGQEVDLDKLIKTLEENHDLLTDIVSNEECNQASSALPKILLDLVNQVSDSNSNQQEQNASGNEQQTLNSATEIVENLPKVWRILIELLSHQSAPISVLNENDPNSCYKSVQTPSGPTLVLSVSKTFIRLKNLIVEKKSLEKETTRLKQLNSHLETRLQDQEKRLEMVSKEVAKTWHVVGKMQKQHQMLHTQENILRYELAQKRKLLNELKEELEYCREKWVQAREKNSVTEKQWKQLQLEFASRKRAVDDFGNSVESGYSDDRESSNSDSDEDRVLYKRSTEKQNILKVVQEEIDNIENTSEASVSFSRSKHEDINDTYKKLEEHILETIKKTQNEDYPSVSAPKQETVIEGPASHSVEESVATTSMTDSVLSKREERLKKLEEETKQLVGIVTKNACRGVEFCSKLTELHDRYGASNSNTQESTNEEIDEEKTN
;
A
#
# COMPACT_ATOMS: atom_id res chain seq x y z
N MET A 1 100.56 -39.31 44.41
CA MET A 1 101.98 -38.93 44.41
C MET A 1 102.15 -37.89 45.51
N GLY A 2 103.14 -37.89 46.41
CA GLY A 2 104.26 -38.80 46.71
C GLY A 2 105.17 -38.03 47.69
N ASN A 3 105.46 -38.52 48.91
CA ASN A 3 106.41 -39.58 49.27
C ASN A 3 107.83 -39.00 49.58
N ALA A 4 108.64 -39.77 50.32
CA ALA A 4 110.02 -39.51 50.82
C ALA A 4 110.11 -38.66 52.12
N LYS A 5 110.66 -39.14 53.25
CA LYS A 5 112.01 -39.72 53.59
C LYS A 5 113.08 -38.62 53.80
N SER A 6 114.11 -38.75 54.64
CA SER A 6 114.62 -39.80 55.55
C SER A 6 115.31 -39.09 56.78
N GLU A 7 115.53 -39.60 58.00
CA GLU A 7 116.09 -40.88 58.55
C GLU A 7 117.58 -40.75 58.99
N PHE A 8 118.01 -41.60 59.95
CA PHE A 8 119.34 -41.83 60.58
C PHE A 8 119.71 -41.13 61.93
N VAL A 9 120.16 -41.77 63.06
CA VAL A 9 120.80 -43.09 63.44
C VAL A 9 122.35 -43.05 63.49
N GLU A 10 123.11 -43.51 64.51
CA GLU A 10 122.87 -43.96 65.91
C GLU A 10 124.20 -44.00 66.75
N ASP A 11 124.08 -44.17 68.09
CA ASP A 11 124.95 -44.85 69.10
C ASP A 11 126.52 -44.92 69.08
N SER A 12 127.10 -45.01 70.31
CA SER A 12 127.91 -46.16 70.81
C SER A 12 129.35 -45.93 71.41
N VAL A 13 129.45 -46.17 72.73
CA VAL A 13 130.44 -46.96 73.55
C VAL A 13 131.98 -47.00 73.27
N ASP A 14 132.75 -46.85 74.37
CA ASP A 14 134.11 -47.33 74.77
C ASP A 14 134.80 -48.47 73.95
N PRO A 15 136.17 -48.63 73.89
CA PRO A 15 137.02 -48.82 75.10
C PRO A 15 138.55 -48.50 75.04
N TRP A 16 139.28 -48.75 76.14
CA TRP A 16 140.75 -48.88 76.19
C TRP A 16 141.19 -50.25 76.75
N TRP A 17 142.22 -50.87 76.16
CA TRP A 17 142.71 -52.23 76.46
C TRP A 17 144.11 -52.21 77.11
N PRO A 18 144.50 -53.17 77.98
CA PRO A 18 145.73 -53.08 78.77
C PRO A 18 146.96 -53.91 78.28
N SER A 19 148.09 -53.64 78.95
CA SER A 19 149.21 -54.56 79.29
C SER A 19 150.49 -54.66 78.43
N VAL A 20 151.62 -54.22 79.00
CA VAL A 20 152.81 -55.01 79.47
C VAL A 20 153.21 -56.22 78.58
N PRO A 21 154.47 -56.39 78.08
CA PRO A 21 155.66 -56.55 78.96
C PRO A 21 157.06 -56.12 78.45
N GLU A 22 158.04 -56.09 79.37
CA GLU A 22 159.47 -56.30 79.12
C GLU A 22 159.98 -57.47 79.99
N PRO A 23 161.00 -58.24 79.53
CA PRO A 23 161.82 -59.04 80.45
C PRO A 23 163.34 -58.81 80.33
N THR A 24 163.91 -58.36 81.46
CA THR A 24 165.18 -58.80 82.09
C THR A 24 166.53 -58.58 81.38
N LEU A 25 167.34 -57.72 82.03
CA LEU A 25 168.73 -57.42 81.71
C LEU A 25 169.72 -58.37 82.43
N SER A 26 170.56 -59.08 81.67
CA SER A 26 171.65 -59.93 82.20
C SER A 26 172.77 -59.10 82.85
N GLU A 27 173.40 -59.66 83.89
CA GLU A 27 174.62 -59.14 84.58
C GLU A 27 174.54 -57.71 85.19
N SER A 28 173.44 -57.00 84.96
CA SER A 28 172.48 -56.45 85.93
C SER A 28 172.90 -55.43 87.03
N LYS A 29 174.18 -55.28 87.43
CA LYS A 29 174.52 -54.47 88.64
C LYS A 29 175.64 -53.43 88.55
N LYS A 30 176.44 -53.35 87.48
CA LYS A 30 177.43 -52.26 87.32
C LYS A 30 177.11 -51.29 86.19
N THR A 31 176.76 -51.79 85.01
CA THR A 31 176.25 -50.97 83.89
C THR A 31 174.98 -50.20 84.27
N PHE A 32 174.05 -50.85 85.01
CA PHE A 32 172.80 -50.22 85.46
C PHE A 32 173.02 -48.96 86.31
N SER A 33 174.11 -48.85 87.09
CA SER A 33 174.34 -47.68 87.95
C SER A 33 174.76 -46.44 87.16
N GLU A 34 175.57 -46.60 86.13
CA GLU A 34 175.98 -45.52 85.22
C GLU A 34 174.84 -45.14 84.26
N GLU A 35 174.05 -46.12 83.80
CA GLU A 35 172.83 -45.90 83.03
C GLU A 35 171.80 -45.10 83.86
N ILE A 36 171.57 -45.46 85.12
CA ILE A 36 170.69 -44.73 86.06
C ILE A 36 171.16 -43.28 86.26
N LEU A 37 172.47 -43.02 86.32
CA LEU A 37 172.99 -41.65 86.45
C LEU A 37 172.75 -40.83 85.17
N ARG A 38 173.04 -41.38 83.98
CA ARG A 38 172.70 -40.72 82.71
C ARG A 38 171.20 -40.51 82.52
N ILE A 39 170.37 -41.47 82.94
CA ILE A 39 168.91 -41.34 82.93
C ILE A 39 168.46 -40.25 83.90
N ARG A 40 169.02 -40.18 85.12
CA ARG A 40 168.72 -39.12 86.10
C ARG A 40 169.11 -37.74 85.59
N GLU A 41 170.26 -37.61 84.94
CA GLU A 41 170.73 -36.33 84.40
C GLU A 41 169.92 -35.87 83.19
N LYS A 42 169.60 -36.78 82.24
CA LYS A 42 168.65 -36.52 81.15
C LYS A 42 167.26 -36.14 81.68
N ARG A 43 166.76 -36.87 82.69
CA ARG A 43 165.47 -36.60 83.35
C ARG A 43 165.48 -35.26 84.08
N ALA A 44 166.60 -34.86 84.70
CA ALA A 44 166.75 -33.55 85.34
C ALA A 44 166.71 -32.40 84.33
N LYS A 45 167.41 -32.54 83.18
CA LYS A 45 167.35 -31.55 82.09
C LYS A 45 165.93 -31.44 81.51
N LEU A 46 165.29 -32.56 81.20
CA LEU A 46 163.94 -32.59 80.62
C LEU A 46 162.88 -32.08 81.61
N ILE A 47 163.03 -32.32 82.91
CA ILE A 47 162.21 -31.68 83.96
C ILE A 47 162.50 -30.17 84.06
N GLY A 48 163.75 -29.73 83.86
CA GLY A 48 164.12 -28.31 83.81
C GLY A 48 163.44 -27.59 82.65
N GLU A 49 163.54 -28.15 81.44
CA GLU A 49 162.90 -27.64 80.22
C GLU A 49 161.37 -27.60 80.38
N LYS A 50 160.74 -28.69 80.86
CA LYS A 50 159.29 -28.73 81.10
C LYS A 50 158.82 -27.79 82.21
N LYS A 51 159.66 -27.49 83.21
CA LYS A 51 159.38 -26.44 84.20
C LYS A 51 159.46 -25.03 83.60
N LEU A 52 160.36 -24.81 82.65
CA LEU A 52 160.52 -23.52 81.98
C LEU A 52 159.35 -23.27 81.02
N GLU A 53 158.94 -24.27 80.23
CA GLU A 53 157.68 -24.23 79.46
C GLU A 53 156.46 -23.97 80.37
N LEU A 54 156.34 -24.67 81.51
CA LEU A 54 155.24 -24.45 82.46
C LEU A 54 155.22 -23.04 83.08
N ASN A 55 156.39 -22.41 83.25
CA ASN A 55 156.45 -21.02 83.71
C ASN A 55 156.05 -20.06 82.59
N ASN A 56 156.53 -20.24 81.36
CA ASN A 56 156.14 -19.40 80.22
C ASN A 56 154.62 -19.48 79.97
N LEU A 57 154.04 -20.70 79.98
CA LEU A 57 152.60 -20.89 79.86
C LEU A 57 151.82 -20.25 81.02
N ARG A 58 152.39 -20.21 82.24
CA ARG A 58 151.77 -19.49 83.37
C ARG A 58 151.79 -17.97 83.19
N GLU A 59 152.85 -17.40 82.62
CA GLU A 59 152.91 -15.97 82.30
C GLU A 59 151.96 -15.58 81.17
N GLU A 60 151.84 -16.40 80.12
CA GLU A 60 150.83 -16.20 79.06
C GLU A 60 149.41 -16.28 79.61
N LEU A 61 149.10 -17.28 80.45
CA LEU A 61 147.79 -17.43 81.09
C LEU A 61 147.51 -16.27 82.08
N ALA A 62 148.55 -15.69 82.70
CA ALA A 62 148.41 -14.47 83.51
C ALA A 62 148.10 -13.23 82.64
N LYS A 63 148.73 -13.08 81.47
CA LYS A 63 148.41 -12.01 80.49
C LYS A 63 146.98 -12.12 79.98
N TYR A 64 146.56 -13.31 79.51
CA TYR A 64 145.19 -13.52 79.03
C TYR A 64 144.13 -13.35 80.13
N LYS A 65 144.48 -13.55 81.41
CA LYS A 65 143.60 -13.22 82.55
C LYS A 65 143.48 -11.72 82.75
N LEU A 66 144.58 -10.97 82.74
CA LEU A 66 144.56 -9.51 82.81
C LEU A 66 143.74 -8.88 81.67
N GLU A 67 143.95 -9.35 80.44
CA GLU A 67 143.20 -8.89 79.26
C GLU A 67 141.69 -9.24 79.36
N ASN A 68 141.34 -10.43 79.87
CA ASN A 68 139.95 -10.78 80.17
C ASN A 68 139.32 -9.93 81.28
N ASP A 69 140.07 -9.58 82.31
CA ASP A 69 139.56 -8.74 83.41
C ASP A 69 139.42 -7.27 82.98
N GLU A 70 140.26 -6.81 82.04
CA GLU A 70 140.12 -5.51 81.38
C GLU A 70 138.92 -5.47 80.42
N LEU A 71 138.72 -6.51 79.59
CA LEU A 71 137.50 -6.68 78.79
C LEU A 71 136.24 -6.77 79.64
N LYS A 72 136.28 -7.45 80.81
CA LYS A 72 135.16 -7.48 81.77
C LYS A 72 134.90 -6.14 82.44
N LYS A 73 135.92 -5.29 82.63
CA LYS A 73 135.71 -3.90 83.06
C LYS A 73 134.98 -3.10 81.98
N ASN A 74 135.40 -3.20 80.72
CA ASN A 74 134.75 -2.53 79.60
C ASN A 74 133.29 -2.99 79.40
N LEU A 75 133.01 -4.29 79.54
CA LEU A 75 131.65 -4.84 79.49
C LEU A 75 130.76 -4.34 80.65
N LYS A 76 131.32 -4.18 81.85
CA LYS A 76 130.60 -3.62 83.02
C LYS A 76 130.42 -2.11 82.96
N GLN A 77 131.28 -1.36 82.25
CA GLN A 77 131.03 0.04 81.93
C GLN A 77 129.89 0.20 80.90
N ASN A 78 129.78 -0.71 79.94
CA ASN A 78 128.68 -0.69 78.96
C ASN A 78 127.32 -1.16 79.50
N SER A 79 127.25 -1.86 80.65
CA SER A 79 125.97 -2.25 81.27
C SER A 79 125.27 -1.13 82.07
N VAL A 80 125.79 0.10 82.06
CA VAL A 80 125.21 1.26 82.78
C VAL A 80 124.54 2.26 81.83
N PHE A 81 124.52 1.98 80.52
CA PHE A 81 123.79 2.81 79.56
C PHE A 81 122.29 2.48 79.55
N LYS A 82 121.53 3.07 80.50
CA LYS A 82 120.08 3.22 80.33
C LYS A 82 119.85 4.09 79.10
N VAL A 83 119.44 3.49 77.98
CA VAL A 83 119.01 4.23 76.78
C VAL A 83 117.80 5.09 77.18
N PRO A 84 117.88 6.43 77.14
CA PRO A 84 116.74 7.29 77.44
C PRO A 84 115.76 7.18 76.27
N GLY A 85 114.70 6.37 76.42
CA GLY A 85 113.74 6.15 75.36
C GLY A 85 112.80 4.94 75.48
N MET A 86 113.00 4.03 76.44
CA MET A 86 112.15 2.83 76.55
C MET A 86 110.67 3.16 76.79
N ASP A 87 110.37 4.09 77.71
CA ASP A 87 109.00 4.51 78.00
C ASP A 87 108.36 5.24 76.80
N THR A 88 109.15 6.04 76.06
CA THR A 88 108.68 6.66 74.81
C THR A 88 108.46 5.62 73.70
N ILE A 89 109.20 4.52 73.66
CA ILE A 89 108.98 3.42 72.72
C ILE A 89 107.68 2.67 73.07
N VAL A 90 107.40 2.42 74.34
CA VAL A 90 106.16 1.77 74.78
C VAL A 90 104.94 2.65 74.49
N GLU A 91 105.02 3.95 74.76
CA GLU A 91 103.92 4.89 74.46
C GLU A 91 103.75 5.08 72.94
N LEU A 92 104.83 5.13 72.16
CA LEU A 92 104.77 5.11 70.68
C LEU A 92 104.12 3.83 70.16
N ASN A 93 104.46 2.66 70.72
CA ASN A 93 103.84 1.38 70.34
C ASN A 93 102.33 1.37 70.66
N LYS A 94 101.92 1.89 71.82
CA LYS A 94 100.51 2.01 72.21
C LYS A 94 99.73 3.00 71.32
N GLN A 95 100.36 4.11 70.92
CA GLN A 95 99.78 5.06 69.97
C GLN A 95 99.69 4.44 68.57
N LEU A 96 100.67 3.62 68.17
CA LEU A 96 100.67 2.87 66.92
C LEU A 96 99.62 1.76 66.91
N GLU A 97 99.40 1.05 68.03
CA GLU A 97 98.27 0.12 68.21
C GLU A 97 96.92 0.83 68.14
N LYS A 98 96.78 2.00 68.77
CA LYS A 98 95.55 2.82 68.67
C LYS A 98 95.31 3.28 67.23
N ALA A 99 96.34 3.76 66.54
CA ALA A 99 96.27 4.14 65.14
C ALA A 99 95.94 2.94 64.23
N HIS A 100 96.50 1.75 64.50
CA HIS A 100 96.12 0.51 63.81
C HIS A 100 94.66 0.13 64.07
N GLY A 101 94.15 0.31 65.28
CA GLY A 101 92.73 0.09 65.62
C GLY A 101 91.80 1.07 64.92
N GLU A 102 92.17 2.36 64.86
CA GLU A 102 91.44 3.39 64.12
C GLU A 102 91.47 3.11 62.60
N ILE A 103 92.62 2.73 62.04
CA ILE A 103 92.75 2.30 60.64
C ILE A 103 91.87 1.07 60.36
N ALA A 104 91.83 0.09 61.27
CA ALA A 104 90.98 -1.10 61.12
C ALA A 104 89.48 -0.74 61.17
N ALA A 105 89.08 0.18 62.05
CA ALA A 105 87.71 0.68 62.11
C ALA A 105 87.31 1.42 60.82
N PHE A 106 88.19 2.32 60.31
CA PHE A 106 87.98 2.97 59.02
C PHE A 106 87.99 1.98 57.84
N GLU A 107 88.74 0.88 57.92
CA GLU A 107 88.72 -0.17 56.89
C GLU A 107 87.38 -0.92 56.88
N ILE A 108 86.80 -1.20 58.05
CA ILE A 108 85.46 -1.79 58.20
C ILE A 108 84.40 -0.83 57.66
N GLU A 109 84.37 0.42 58.11
CA GLU A 109 83.41 1.44 57.64
C GLU A 109 83.52 1.66 56.12
N ARG A 110 84.75 1.69 55.58
CA ARG A 110 85.01 1.74 54.13
C ARG A 110 84.46 0.51 53.40
N GLN A 111 84.51 -0.66 54.02
CA GLN A 111 83.96 -1.89 53.44
C GLN A 111 82.42 -1.92 53.49
N GLU A 112 81.80 -1.37 54.54
CA GLU A 112 80.35 -1.17 54.64
C GLU A 112 79.85 -0.17 53.58
N TYR A 113 80.50 0.99 53.41
CA TYR A 113 80.17 1.92 52.32
C TYR A 113 80.36 1.28 50.93
N ARG A 114 81.39 0.43 50.73
CA ARG A 114 81.55 -0.32 49.49
C ARG A 114 80.39 -1.30 49.25
N ALA A 115 79.92 -1.97 50.30
CA ALA A 115 78.75 -2.86 50.23
C ALA A 115 77.46 -2.08 49.92
N HIS A 116 77.24 -0.93 50.55
CA HIS A 116 76.10 -0.04 50.26
C HIS A 116 76.14 0.49 48.82
N VAL A 117 77.32 0.89 48.33
CA VAL A 117 77.51 1.32 46.93
C VAL A 117 77.29 0.16 45.95
N ALA A 118 77.64 -1.08 46.31
CA ALA A 118 77.31 -2.25 45.50
C ALA A 118 75.79 -2.48 45.45
N ALA A 119 75.11 -2.52 46.60
CA ALA A 119 73.65 -2.69 46.66
C ALA A 119 72.89 -1.59 45.89
N LEU A 120 73.35 -0.32 45.96
CA LEU A 120 72.78 0.77 45.18
C LEU A 120 73.02 0.60 43.67
N LYS A 121 74.18 0.09 43.25
CA LYS A 121 74.43 -0.26 41.83
C LYS A 121 73.51 -1.38 41.36
N ASP A 122 73.24 -2.37 42.20
CA ASP A 122 72.33 -3.48 41.88
C ASP A 122 70.88 -2.99 41.78
N ILE A 123 70.43 -2.12 42.70
CA ILE A 123 69.12 -1.44 42.61
C ILE A 123 69.02 -0.62 41.32
N ILE A 124 70.06 0.12 40.94
CA ILE A 124 70.11 0.86 39.67
C ILE A 124 70.07 -0.09 38.45
N ALA A 125 70.75 -1.24 38.53
CA ALA A 125 70.73 -2.24 37.46
C ALA A 125 69.32 -2.85 37.28
N VAL A 126 68.68 -3.26 38.37
CA VAL A 126 67.29 -3.75 38.37
C VAL A 126 66.32 -2.66 37.88
N SER A 127 66.50 -1.41 38.32
CA SER A 127 65.67 -0.28 37.87
C SER A 127 65.80 -0.01 36.36
N LYS A 128 67.01 -0.14 35.80
CA LYS A 128 67.25 -0.05 34.36
C LYS A 128 66.61 -1.21 33.59
N GLN A 129 66.71 -2.44 34.11
CA GLN A 129 66.03 -3.60 33.52
C GLN A 129 64.51 -3.45 33.53
N LEU A 130 63.94 -2.96 34.64
CA LEU A 130 62.51 -2.68 34.75
C LEU A 130 62.06 -1.59 33.77
N LEU A 131 62.84 -0.52 33.61
CA LEU A 131 62.57 0.53 32.63
C LEU A 131 62.62 -0.02 31.20
N LEU A 132 63.63 -0.83 30.86
CA LEU A 132 63.74 -1.48 29.54
C LEU A 132 62.55 -2.41 29.26
N ILE A 133 62.11 -3.21 30.25
CA ILE A 133 60.91 -4.05 30.15
C ILE A 133 59.67 -3.18 29.91
N LYS A 134 59.53 -2.05 30.61
CA LYS A 134 58.41 -1.12 30.43
C LYS A 134 58.45 -0.44 29.07
N GLU A 135 59.61 -0.04 28.59
CA GLU A 135 59.81 0.54 27.26
C GLU A 135 59.41 -0.47 26.17
N ASN A 136 59.84 -1.72 26.28
CA ASN A 136 59.45 -2.80 25.35
C ASN A 136 57.93 -3.06 25.40
N GLN A 137 57.33 -3.14 26.60
CA GLN A 137 55.87 -3.26 26.75
C GLN A 137 55.12 -2.09 26.10
N THR A 138 55.61 -0.86 26.22
CA THR A 138 55.00 0.30 25.54
C THR A 138 55.17 0.27 24.02
N LYS A 139 56.28 -0.27 23.50
CA LYS A 139 56.49 -0.47 22.06
C LYS A 139 55.56 -1.54 21.50
N GLU A 140 55.44 -2.69 22.16
CA GLU A 140 54.50 -3.76 21.80
C GLU A 140 53.04 -3.26 21.80
N LEU A 141 52.65 -2.48 22.81
CA LEU A 141 51.33 -1.85 22.86
C LEU A 141 51.14 -0.81 21.74
N SER A 142 52.14 0.02 21.46
CA SER A 142 52.09 0.98 20.34
C SER A 142 51.97 0.27 18.99
N GLU A 143 52.71 -0.81 18.77
CA GLU A 143 52.63 -1.61 17.53
C GLU A 143 51.29 -2.31 17.39
N THR A 144 50.71 -2.83 18.47
CA THR A 144 49.39 -3.47 18.41
C THR A 144 48.28 -2.46 18.15
N VAL A 145 48.36 -1.26 18.72
CA VAL A 145 47.46 -0.14 18.40
C VAL A 145 47.63 0.34 16.95
N GLU A 146 48.85 0.43 16.43
CA GLU A 146 49.08 0.80 15.02
C GLU A 146 48.53 -0.27 14.06
N LYS A 147 48.68 -1.56 14.41
CA LYS A 147 48.10 -2.68 13.66
C LYS A 147 46.58 -2.66 13.67
N THR A 148 45.93 -2.42 14.83
CA THR A 148 44.46 -2.31 14.88
C THR A 148 43.95 -1.07 14.15
N GLN A 149 44.64 0.07 14.24
CA GLN A 149 44.28 1.29 13.50
C GLN A 149 44.32 1.08 11.98
N LYS A 150 45.36 0.41 11.46
CA LYS A 150 45.43 0.06 10.03
C LYS A 150 44.31 -0.90 9.61
N MET A 151 44.10 -1.97 10.37
CA MET A 151 43.00 -2.93 10.10
C MET A 151 41.61 -2.28 10.14
N LEU A 152 41.40 -1.27 10.99
CA LEU A 152 40.16 -0.49 11.04
C LEU A 152 40.04 0.42 9.81
N ALA A 153 41.08 1.15 9.44
CA ALA A 153 41.07 2.02 8.25
C ALA A 153 40.86 1.22 6.94
N ASP A 154 41.51 0.05 6.81
CA ASP A 154 41.29 -0.85 5.68
C ASP A 154 39.85 -1.38 5.64
N LYS A 155 39.29 -1.73 6.80
CA LYS A 155 37.89 -2.17 6.92
C LYS A 155 36.89 -1.04 6.61
N GLU A 156 37.15 0.18 7.06
CA GLU A 156 36.35 1.37 6.73
C GLU A 156 36.39 1.63 5.21
N SER A 157 37.58 1.61 4.60
CA SER A 157 37.72 1.75 3.15
C SER A 157 36.98 0.66 2.37
N GLN A 158 37.02 -0.58 2.85
CA GLN A 158 36.29 -1.70 2.25
C GLN A 158 34.77 -1.51 2.37
N ILE A 159 34.26 -1.13 3.55
CA ILE A 159 32.83 -0.86 3.77
C ILE A 159 32.35 0.26 2.85
N MET A 160 33.09 1.38 2.75
CA MET A 160 32.73 2.48 1.85
C MET A 160 32.72 2.04 0.38
N SER A 161 33.67 1.19 -0.05
CA SER A 161 33.68 0.59 -1.39
C SER A 161 32.44 -0.29 -1.61
N ASP A 162 32.12 -1.17 -0.67
CA ASP A 162 30.97 -2.08 -0.78
C ASP A 162 29.62 -1.34 -0.71
N ASP A 163 29.53 -0.25 0.04
CA ASP A 163 28.37 0.64 0.09
C ASP A 163 28.14 1.31 -1.27
N THR A 164 29.19 1.89 -1.88
CA THR A 164 29.06 2.49 -3.23
C THR A 164 28.70 1.44 -4.28
N ARG A 165 29.24 0.22 -4.18
CA ARG A 165 28.88 -0.89 -5.07
C ARG A 165 27.41 -1.30 -4.91
N ARG A 166 26.93 -1.47 -3.68
CA ARG A 166 25.52 -1.81 -3.40
C ARG A 166 24.59 -0.71 -3.92
N GLU A 167 24.99 0.55 -3.83
CA GLU A 167 24.22 1.66 -4.39
C GLU A 167 24.18 1.65 -5.92
N TYR A 168 25.28 1.34 -6.62
CA TYR A 168 25.26 1.10 -8.07
C TYR A 168 24.38 -0.10 -8.46
N GLU A 169 24.38 -1.18 -7.68
CA GLU A 169 23.54 -2.35 -7.92
C GLU A 169 22.04 -2.03 -7.74
N ARG A 170 21.67 -1.24 -6.72
CA ARG A 170 20.30 -0.69 -6.53
C ARG A 170 19.90 0.23 -7.68
N GLN A 171 20.75 1.16 -8.10
CA GLN A 171 20.47 2.06 -9.23
C GLN A 171 20.28 1.28 -10.53
N LEU A 172 21.12 0.26 -10.78
CA LEU A 172 20.95 -0.64 -11.92
C LEU A 172 19.65 -1.45 -11.84
N HIS A 173 19.22 -1.87 -10.65
CA HIS A 173 17.93 -2.52 -10.43
C HIS A 173 16.76 -1.56 -10.71
N SER A 174 16.81 -0.32 -10.19
CA SER A 174 15.82 0.73 -10.46
C SER A 174 15.71 1.05 -11.96
N ILE A 175 16.83 1.17 -12.66
CA ILE A 175 16.86 1.37 -14.13
C ILE A 175 16.23 0.17 -14.87
N LYS A 176 16.48 -1.07 -14.42
CA LYS A 176 15.84 -2.27 -14.99
C LYS A 176 14.33 -2.29 -14.75
N GLN A 177 13.88 -2.00 -13.53
CA GLN A 177 12.44 -1.88 -13.21
C GLN A 177 11.78 -0.80 -14.06
N LEU A 178 12.38 0.40 -14.14
CA LEU A 178 11.86 1.51 -14.93
C LEU A 178 11.79 1.16 -16.42
N LYS A 179 12.79 0.45 -16.95
CA LYS A 179 12.76 -0.09 -18.31
C LYS A 179 11.57 -1.04 -18.51
N LEU A 180 11.34 -1.99 -17.61
CA LEU A 180 10.20 -2.91 -17.68
C LEU A 180 8.87 -2.14 -17.67
N LEU A 181 8.70 -1.16 -16.77
CA LEU A 181 7.50 -0.32 -16.72
C LEU A 181 7.27 0.48 -18.01
N TYR A 182 8.34 0.97 -18.66
CA TYR A 182 8.23 1.62 -19.96
C TYR A 182 7.90 0.64 -21.09
N GLU A 183 8.45 -0.58 -21.08
CA GLU A 183 8.13 -1.64 -22.05
C GLU A 183 6.68 -2.13 -21.89
N GLU A 184 6.20 -2.32 -20.67
CA GLU A 184 4.81 -2.63 -20.34
C GLU A 184 3.85 -1.52 -20.77
N ARG A 185 4.17 -0.25 -20.44
CA ARG A 185 3.38 0.91 -20.87
C ARG A 185 3.33 1.03 -22.39
N GLN A 186 4.45 0.79 -23.08
CA GLN A 186 4.48 0.79 -24.54
C GLN A 186 3.68 -0.39 -25.12
N GLY A 187 3.72 -1.56 -24.47
CA GLY A 187 2.91 -2.73 -24.83
C GLY A 187 1.41 -2.48 -24.66
N ALA A 188 0.99 -1.86 -23.55
CA ALA A 188 -0.38 -1.46 -23.30
C ALA A 188 -0.88 -0.44 -24.34
N LEU A 189 -0.10 0.60 -24.61
CA LEU A 189 -0.44 1.61 -25.62
C LEU A 189 -0.55 1.02 -27.04
N ARG A 190 0.31 0.05 -27.40
CA ARG A 190 0.18 -0.69 -28.67
C ARG A 190 -1.12 -1.50 -28.75
N LYS A 191 -1.52 -2.17 -27.65
CA LYS A 191 -2.77 -2.92 -27.58
C LYS A 191 -3.98 -1.98 -27.72
N GLU A 192 -4.03 -0.92 -26.91
CA GLU A 192 -5.09 0.10 -26.96
C GLU A 192 -5.22 0.72 -28.36
N ASN A 193 -4.11 1.16 -28.97
CA ASN A 193 -4.12 1.67 -30.34
C ASN A 193 -4.64 0.63 -31.35
N SER A 194 -4.28 -0.65 -31.19
CA SER A 194 -4.78 -1.72 -32.07
C SER A 194 -6.27 -2.00 -31.88
N GLU A 195 -6.80 -1.85 -30.67
CA GLU A 195 -8.24 -1.97 -30.38
C GLU A 195 -9.04 -0.76 -30.89
N VAL A 196 -8.49 0.45 -30.75
CA VAL A 196 -9.07 1.68 -31.32
C VAL A 196 -9.08 1.61 -32.85
N THR A 197 -8.00 1.12 -33.48
CA THR A 197 -7.93 0.91 -34.93
C THR A 197 -9.00 -0.09 -35.39
N LYS A 198 -9.14 -1.24 -34.71
CA LYS A 198 -10.21 -2.21 -35.02
C LYS A 198 -11.60 -1.61 -34.92
N LYS A 199 -11.90 -0.87 -33.85
CA LYS A 199 -13.20 -0.19 -33.67
C LYS A 199 -13.45 0.87 -34.74
N LEU A 200 -12.40 1.55 -35.20
CA LEU A 200 -12.48 2.50 -36.31
C LEU A 200 -12.75 1.78 -37.64
N ASP A 201 -12.08 0.66 -37.90
CA ASP A 201 -12.29 -0.16 -39.10
C ASP A 201 -13.70 -0.78 -39.11
N GLU A 202 -14.17 -1.30 -37.98
CA GLU A 202 -15.55 -1.79 -37.79
C GLU A 202 -16.57 -0.68 -38.07
N ALA A 203 -16.39 0.51 -37.47
CA ALA A 203 -17.26 1.66 -37.70
C ALA A 203 -17.23 2.17 -39.16
N ASN A 204 -16.08 2.10 -39.83
CA ASN A 204 -15.95 2.44 -41.25
C ASN A 204 -16.69 1.44 -42.15
N VAL A 205 -16.68 0.14 -41.82
CA VAL A 205 -17.45 -0.89 -42.53
C VAL A 205 -18.95 -0.68 -42.33
N ASP A 206 -19.40 -0.39 -41.11
CA ASP A 206 -20.81 -0.08 -40.83
C ASP A 206 -21.27 1.21 -41.54
N LEU A 207 -20.43 2.25 -41.57
CA LEU A 207 -20.69 3.49 -42.29
C LEU A 207 -20.84 3.23 -43.79
N ALA A 208 -19.90 2.50 -44.41
CA ALA A 208 -20.00 2.11 -45.82
C ALA A 208 -21.26 1.28 -46.12
N ALA A 209 -21.67 0.39 -45.20
CA ALA A 209 -22.90 -0.39 -45.32
C ALA A 209 -24.19 0.45 -45.14
N LEU A 210 -24.11 1.59 -44.45
CA LEU A 210 -25.20 2.58 -44.38
C LEU A 210 -25.21 3.49 -45.61
N GLU A 211 -24.05 3.84 -46.17
CA GLU A 211 -23.95 4.59 -47.43
C GLU A 211 -24.55 3.80 -48.60
N THR A 212 -24.27 2.50 -48.73
CA THR A 212 -24.89 1.66 -49.76
C THR A 212 -26.40 1.55 -49.58
N LYS A 213 -26.89 1.35 -48.34
CA LYS A 213 -28.34 1.36 -48.06
C LYS A 213 -29.00 2.71 -48.37
N ASN A 214 -28.33 3.83 -48.08
CA ASN A 214 -28.83 5.16 -48.43
C ASN A 214 -28.85 5.36 -49.96
N ALA A 215 -27.87 4.84 -50.70
CA ALA A 215 -27.90 4.85 -52.15
C ALA A 215 -29.06 4.00 -52.70
N ASP A 216 -29.27 2.80 -52.16
CA ASP A 216 -30.38 1.91 -52.54
C ASP A 216 -31.75 2.55 -52.25
N LEU A 217 -31.93 3.15 -51.07
CA LEU A 217 -33.15 3.87 -50.70
C LEU A 217 -33.37 5.10 -51.60
N LYS A 218 -32.31 5.83 -51.95
CA LYS A 218 -32.40 6.96 -52.88
C LYS A 218 -32.82 6.50 -54.29
N ASN A 219 -32.26 5.39 -54.77
CA ASN A 219 -32.64 4.80 -56.05
C ASN A 219 -34.11 4.31 -56.02
N GLN A 220 -34.58 3.77 -54.89
CA GLN A 220 -35.99 3.40 -54.72
C GLN A 220 -36.92 4.63 -54.70
N ILE A 221 -36.52 5.72 -54.05
CA ILE A 221 -37.27 6.99 -54.07
C ILE A 221 -37.36 7.53 -55.49
N GLU A 222 -36.24 7.61 -56.23
CA GLU A 222 -36.23 8.09 -57.63
C GLU A 222 -37.10 7.21 -58.54
N ALA A 223 -37.10 5.89 -58.35
CA ALA A 223 -37.97 4.97 -59.08
C ALA A 223 -39.46 5.17 -58.75
N LEU A 224 -39.80 5.42 -57.47
CA LEU A 224 -41.17 5.70 -57.03
C LEU A 224 -41.65 7.09 -57.48
N GLU A 225 -40.79 8.10 -57.45
CA GLU A 225 -41.07 9.44 -57.99
C GLU A 225 -41.36 9.36 -59.50
N LYS A 226 -40.59 8.56 -60.23
CA LYS A 226 -40.83 8.29 -61.65
C LYS A 226 -42.18 7.61 -61.89
N ASP A 227 -42.50 6.51 -61.20
CA ASP A 227 -43.79 5.81 -61.30
C ASP A 227 -44.97 6.71 -60.90
N CYS A 228 -44.81 7.55 -59.88
CA CYS A 228 -45.78 8.60 -59.53
C CYS A 228 -45.97 9.62 -60.65
N SER A 229 -44.90 10.05 -61.33
CA SER A 229 -44.99 10.95 -62.49
C SER A 229 -45.68 10.30 -63.69
N GLU A 230 -45.39 9.03 -63.97
CA GLU A 230 -46.02 8.24 -65.04
C GLU A 230 -47.52 8.05 -64.77
N LYS A 231 -47.89 7.72 -63.51
CA LYS A 231 -49.29 7.63 -63.07
C LYS A 231 -50.00 8.99 -63.11
N SER A 232 -49.33 10.08 -62.71
CA SER A 232 -49.90 11.43 -62.79
C SER A 232 -50.18 11.84 -64.25
N ASN A 233 -49.26 11.56 -65.17
CA ASN A 233 -49.47 11.77 -66.61
C ASN A 233 -50.63 10.91 -67.16
N HIS A 234 -50.76 9.66 -66.69
CA HIS A 234 -51.87 8.80 -67.09
C HIS A 234 -53.22 9.30 -66.54
N ILE A 235 -53.27 9.75 -65.29
CA ILE A 235 -54.45 10.39 -64.68
C ILE A 235 -54.83 11.64 -65.50
N PHE A 236 -53.88 12.52 -65.82
CA PHE A 236 -54.13 13.70 -66.63
C PHE A 236 -54.68 13.36 -68.03
N SER A 237 -54.15 12.30 -68.67
CA SER A 237 -54.68 11.80 -69.93
C SER A 237 -56.11 11.27 -69.80
N LEU A 238 -56.43 10.54 -68.73
CA LEU A 238 -57.78 10.03 -68.46
C LEU A 238 -58.76 11.17 -68.11
N GLU A 239 -58.33 12.18 -67.35
CA GLU A 239 -59.11 13.38 -67.05
C GLU A 239 -59.40 14.17 -68.33
N SER A 240 -58.44 14.28 -69.26
CA SER A 240 -58.67 14.90 -70.57
C SER A 240 -59.67 14.10 -71.42
N GLN A 241 -59.58 12.76 -71.44
CA GLN A 241 -60.53 11.91 -72.15
C GLN A 241 -61.94 11.96 -71.54
N LEU A 242 -62.03 11.98 -70.20
CA LEU A 242 -63.28 12.19 -69.47
C LEU A 242 -63.86 13.58 -69.75
N GLY A 243 -63.00 14.60 -69.86
CA GLY A 243 -63.36 15.96 -70.24
C GLY A 243 -64.01 16.03 -71.62
N LEU A 244 -63.41 15.36 -72.62
CA LEU A 244 -63.96 15.22 -73.97
C LEU A 244 -65.30 14.47 -73.96
N SER A 245 -65.35 13.26 -73.39
CA SER A 245 -66.58 12.46 -73.32
C SER A 245 -67.72 13.17 -72.56
N LYS A 246 -67.39 14.00 -71.56
CA LYS A 246 -68.35 14.84 -70.83
C LYS A 246 -68.81 16.06 -71.64
N ALA A 247 -67.98 16.58 -72.55
CA ALA A 247 -68.39 17.59 -73.52
C ALA A 247 -69.35 16.96 -74.55
N ASP A 248 -68.99 15.81 -75.12
CA ASP A 248 -69.84 15.06 -76.06
C ASP A 248 -71.20 14.70 -75.43
N SER A 249 -71.19 14.25 -74.17
CA SER A 249 -72.43 13.95 -73.42
C SER A 249 -73.32 15.18 -73.22
N ARG A 250 -72.73 16.37 -72.99
CA ARG A 250 -73.49 17.64 -72.89
C ARG A 250 -74.03 18.07 -74.24
N GLU A 251 -73.26 17.89 -75.32
CA GLU A 251 -73.68 18.21 -76.67
C GLU A 251 -74.88 17.32 -77.07
N LEU A 252 -74.78 16.00 -76.90
CA LEU A 252 -75.87 15.05 -77.08
C LEU A 252 -77.10 15.39 -76.21
N GLN A 253 -76.90 15.82 -74.96
CA GLN A 253 -78.01 16.23 -74.11
C GLN A 253 -78.64 17.56 -74.54
N SER A 254 -77.87 18.47 -75.16
CA SER A 254 -78.41 19.69 -75.78
C SER A 254 -79.23 19.36 -77.03
N GLN A 255 -78.76 18.41 -77.86
CA GLN A 255 -79.48 17.90 -79.03
C GLN A 255 -80.78 17.22 -78.61
N LEU A 256 -80.74 16.37 -77.57
CA LEU A 256 -81.95 15.76 -76.99
C LEU A 256 -82.96 16.81 -76.49
N ASN A 257 -82.48 17.91 -75.88
CA ASN A 257 -83.35 19.00 -75.45
C ASN A 257 -84.01 19.73 -76.63
N VAL A 258 -83.27 20.02 -77.71
CA VAL A 258 -83.83 20.60 -78.95
C VAL A 258 -84.85 19.65 -79.58
N ILE A 259 -84.55 18.36 -79.65
CA ILE A 259 -85.46 17.33 -80.17
C ILE A 259 -86.73 17.24 -79.30
N ASN A 260 -86.61 17.28 -77.97
CA ASN A 260 -87.75 17.31 -77.06
C ASN A 260 -88.58 18.59 -77.20
N GLN A 261 -87.95 19.74 -77.45
CA GLN A 261 -88.65 21.00 -77.77
C GLN A 261 -89.42 20.90 -79.09
N LEU A 262 -88.81 20.33 -80.13
CA LEU A 262 -89.44 20.09 -81.43
C LEU A 262 -90.65 19.17 -81.30
N PHE A 263 -90.50 18.01 -80.64
CA PHE A 263 -91.64 17.13 -80.38
C PHE A 263 -92.73 17.81 -79.54
N SER A 264 -92.36 18.60 -78.53
CA SER A 264 -93.33 19.34 -77.72
C SER A 264 -94.10 20.37 -78.55
N GLN A 265 -93.42 21.13 -79.41
CA GLN A 265 -94.07 22.12 -80.28
C GLN A 265 -94.97 21.46 -81.33
N ILE A 266 -94.52 20.37 -81.95
CA ILE A 266 -95.34 19.60 -82.89
C ILE A 266 -96.60 19.07 -82.18
N LEU A 267 -96.45 18.46 -81.00
CA LEU A 267 -97.59 17.95 -80.22
C LEU A 267 -98.54 19.06 -79.74
N ILE A 268 -98.02 20.22 -79.31
CA ILE A 268 -98.85 21.39 -78.93
C ILE A 268 -99.63 21.92 -80.15
N SER A 269 -98.96 22.03 -81.30
CA SER A 269 -99.59 22.49 -82.56
C SER A 269 -100.73 21.56 -82.99
N PHE A 270 -100.51 20.23 -82.92
CA PHE A 270 -101.56 19.25 -83.20
C PHE A 270 -102.72 19.25 -82.20
N ASN A 271 -102.48 19.56 -80.92
CA ASN A 271 -103.51 19.46 -79.87
C ASN A 271 -104.34 20.74 -79.70
N ASN A 272 -103.86 21.89 -80.20
CA ASN A 272 -104.54 23.20 -80.05
C ASN A 272 -105.58 23.51 -81.14
N GLY A 273 -105.79 22.62 -82.13
CA GLY A 273 -106.80 22.83 -83.19
C GLY A 273 -106.46 23.93 -84.20
N GLN A 274 -105.24 24.48 -84.16
CA GLN A 274 -104.67 25.17 -85.31
C GLN A 274 -104.20 24.10 -86.31
N GLU A 275 -104.84 24.00 -87.47
CA GLU A 275 -104.22 23.33 -88.60
C GLU A 275 -102.94 24.09 -88.93
N VAL A 276 -101.78 23.48 -88.62
CA VAL A 276 -100.51 23.86 -89.23
C VAL A 276 -100.73 23.72 -90.73
N ASP A 277 -100.65 24.85 -91.44
CA ASP A 277 -101.00 24.99 -92.85
C ASP A 277 -100.09 24.10 -93.70
N LEU A 278 -100.51 22.82 -93.86
CA LEU A 278 -99.65 21.71 -94.26
C LEU A 278 -99.06 21.96 -95.65
N ASP A 279 -99.84 22.52 -96.57
CA ASP A 279 -99.39 22.90 -97.91
C ASP A 279 -98.29 23.98 -97.86
N LYS A 280 -98.35 24.89 -96.88
CA LYS A 280 -97.37 25.95 -96.69
C LYS A 280 -96.09 25.42 -96.05
N LEU A 281 -96.20 24.53 -95.06
CA LEU A 281 -95.07 23.83 -94.44
C LEU A 281 -94.37 22.92 -95.46
N ILE A 282 -95.12 22.13 -96.22
CA ILE A 282 -94.62 21.28 -97.31
C ILE A 282 -93.89 22.13 -98.34
N LYS A 283 -94.46 23.25 -98.78
CA LYS A 283 -93.79 24.16 -99.71
C LYS A 283 -92.48 24.74 -99.16
N THR A 284 -92.45 25.16 -97.89
CA THR A 284 -91.19 25.63 -97.26
C THR A 284 -90.17 24.51 -97.04
N LEU A 285 -90.61 23.25 -96.88
CA LEU A 285 -89.73 22.09 -96.83
C LEU A 285 -89.20 21.70 -98.22
N GLU A 286 -90.02 21.81 -99.27
CA GLU A 286 -89.59 21.63 -100.68
C GLU A 286 -88.59 22.72 -101.10
N GLU A 287 -88.85 23.99 -100.79
CA GLU A 287 -87.95 25.11 -101.09
C GLU A 287 -86.58 24.99 -100.39
N ASN A 288 -86.52 24.29 -99.25
CA ASN A 288 -85.28 24.02 -98.50
C ASN A 288 -84.79 22.55 -98.64
N HIS A 289 -85.42 21.74 -99.51
CA HIS A 289 -85.19 20.30 -99.57
C HIS A 289 -83.74 19.94 -99.94
N ASP A 290 -83.18 20.63 -100.94
CA ASP A 290 -81.81 20.38 -101.40
C ASP A 290 -80.78 20.77 -100.34
N LEU A 291 -81.03 21.88 -99.61
CA LEU A 291 -80.21 22.31 -98.47
C LEU A 291 -80.27 21.31 -97.30
N LEU A 292 -81.46 20.80 -96.98
CA LEU A 292 -81.61 19.75 -95.96
C LEU A 292 -80.96 18.44 -96.39
N THR A 293 -81.05 18.08 -97.68
CA THR A 293 -80.42 16.89 -98.26
C THR A 293 -78.89 16.99 -98.24
N ASP A 294 -78.32 18.15 -98.56
CA ASP A 294 -76.87 18.40 -98.46
C ASP A 294 -76.38 18.38 -97.00
N ILE A 295 -77.15 18.90 -96.05
CA ILE A 295 -76.81 18.85 -94.62
C ILE A 295 -76.85 17.39 -94.09
N VAL A 296 -77.79 16.57 -94.56
CA VAL A 296 -77.86 15.13 -94.22
C VAL A 296 -76.76 14.31 -94.91
N SER A 297 -76.43 14.63 -96.16
CA SER A 297 -75.46 13.86 -96.97
C SER A 297 -74.01 14.10 -96.55
N ASN A 298 -73.72 15.20 -95.86
CA ASN A 298 -72.39 15.51 -95.31
C ASN A 298 -72.23 14.95 -93.88
N GLU A 299 -72.24 13.61 -93.74
CA GLU A 299 -72.16 12.90 -92.45
C GLU A 299 -70.84 13.12 -91.66
N GLU A 300 -69.80 13.72 -92.25
CA GLU A 300 -68.46 13.84 -91.63
C GLU A 300 -68.35 14.87 -90.48
N CYS A 301 -69.43 15.58 -90.13
CA CYS A 301 -69.38 16.61 -89.09
C CYS A 301 -70.34 16.33 -87.92
N ASN A 302 -69.78 15.99 -86.74
CA ASN A 302 -70.56 15.88 -85.48
C ASN A 302 -71.35 17.16 -85.12
N GLN A 303 -71.01 18.31 -85.71
CA GLN A 303 -71.79 19.55 -85.55
C GLN A 303 -73.01 19.62 -86.47
N ALA A 304 -73.00 18.98 -87.66
CA ALA A 304 -74.12 18.96 -88.59
C ALA A 304 -75.35 18.26 -88.00
N SER A 305 -75.14 17.17 -87.25
CA SER A 305 -76.18 16.47 -86.48
C SER A 305 -76.89 17.37 -85.46
N SER A 306 -76.23 18.42 -84.97
CA SER A 306 -76.82 19.42 -84.05
C SER A 306 -77.61 20.53 -84.78
N ALA A 307 -77.30 20.76 -86.06
CA ALA A 307 -77.88 21.83 -86.86
C ALA A 307 -79.27 21.45 -87.37
N LEU A 308 -79.46 20.23 -87.85
CA LEU A 308 -80.71 19.80 -88.46
C LEU A 308 -81.92 19.86 -87.49
N PRO A 309 -81.86 19.40 -86.23
CA PRO A 309 -82.96 19.58 -85.28
C PRO A 309 -83.29 21.05 -84.96
N LYS A 310 -82.28 21.93 -84.96
CA LYS A 310 -82.47 23.38 -84.74
C LYS A 310 -83.11 24.06 -85.95
N ILE A 311 -82.65 23.74 -87.16
CA ILE A 311 -83.21 24.27 -88.41
C ILE A 311 -84.66 23.81 -88.58
N LEU A 312 -84.98 22.55 -88.26
CA LEU A 312 -86.35 22.06 -88.26
C LEU A 312 -87.22 22.75 -87.19
N LEU A 313 -86.67 23.04 -86.01
CA LEU A 313 -87.37 23.80 -84.97
C LEU A 313 -87.67 25.24 -85.42
N ASP A 314 -86.70 25.93 -86.01
CA ASP A 314 -86.87 27.29 -86.54
C ASP A 314 -87.84 27.34 -87.73
N LEU A 315 -87.84 26.34 -88.62
CA LEU A 315 -88.82 26.24 -89.71
C LEU A 315 -90.24 26.00 -89.18
N VAL A 316 -90.40 25.13 -88.18
CA VAL A 316 -91.70 24.92 -87.49
C VAL A 316 -92.14 26.20 -86.77
N ASN A 317 -91.24 26.92 -86.09
CA ASN A 317 -91.53 28.22 -85.48
C ASN A 317 -91.95 29.27 -86.52
N GLN A 318 -91.28 29.39 -87.66
CA GLN A 318 -91.65 30.36 -88.70
C GLN A 318 -93.07 30.13 -89.26
N VAL A 319 -93.51 28.87 -89.32
CA VAL A 319 -94.88 28.53 -89.72
C VAL A 319 -95.89 28.79 -88.58
N SER A 320 -95.53 28.50 -87.32
CA SER A 320 -96.39 28.70 -86.15
C SER A 320 -96.54 30.17 -85.71
N ASP A 321 -95.43 30.93 -85.63
CA ASP A 321 -95.39 32.34 -85.19
C ASP A 321 -96.12 33.29 -86.16
N SER A 322 -96.42 32.82 -87.37
CA SER A 322 -97.27 33.54 -88.32
C SER A 322 -98.72 33.70 -87.83
N ASN A 323 -99.17 32.92 -86.83
CA ASN A 323 -100.53 32.93 -86.29
C ASN A 323 -100.58 32.65 -84.77
N SER A 324 -100.35 33.67 -83.92
CA SER A 324 -101.18 33.95 -82.72
C SER A 324 -100.59 35.07 -81.88
N ASN A 325 -101.45 36.01 -81.49
CA ASN A 325 -101.14 37.07 -80.52
C ASN A 325 -102.19 36.98 -79.40
N GLN A 326 -101.76 37.10 -78.14
CA GLN A 326 -102.56 37.25 -76.89
C GLN A 326 -103.04 35.99 -76.12
N GLN A 327 -102.93 36.10 -74.78
CA GLN A 327 -103.62 35.38 -73.68
C GLN A 327 -103.36 33.87 -73.50
N GLU A 328 -103.44 33.25 -72.32
CA GLU A 328 -103.34 33.65 -70.90
C GLU A 328 -103.06 32.34 -70.10
N GLN A 329 -102.39 32.36 -68.95
CA GLN A 329 -102.23 31.16 -68.09
C GLN A 329 -102.74 31.40 -66.67
N ASN A 330 -103.57 30.46 -66.17
CA ASN A 330 -104.05 30.45 -64.79
C ASN A 330 -104.46 29.03 -64.36
N ALA A 331 -104.16 28.69 -63.09
CA ALA A 331 -104.56 27.48 -62.34
C ALA A 331 -104.16 26.10 -62.93
N SER A 332 -103.47 25.18 -62.25
CA SER A 332 -103.55 24.70 -60.85
C SER A 332 -104.87 23.99 -60.51
N GLY A 333 -104.84 22.65 -60.45
CA GLY A 333 -105.94 21.81 -59.98
C GLY A 333 -105.42 20.44 -59.51
N ASN A 334 -105.82 20.01 -58.31
CA ASN A 334 -105.25 18.86 -57.60
C ASN A 334 -106.38 18.15 -56.82
N GLU A 335 -106.84 16.99 -57.31
CA GLU A 335 -107.84 16.12 -56.66
C GLU A 335 -107.40 14.65 -56.91
N GLN A 336 -106.94 13.92 -55.89
CA GLN A 336 -107.69 13.19 -54.86
C GLN A 336 -107.82 11.67 -55.14
N GLN A 337 -107.12 10.92 -54.28
CA GLN A 337 -107.64 9.81 -53.47
C GLN A 337 -108.30 8.60 -54.18
N THR A 338 -107.64 7.45 -54.08
CA THR A 338 -108.16 6.24 -53.38
C THR A 338 -107.05 5.19 -53.22
N LEU A 339 -107.27 4.16 -52.38
CA LEU A 339 -106.41 2.99 -52.09
C LEU A 339 -105.34 3.11 -50.97
N ASN A 340 -105.80 3.37 -49.74
CA ASN A 340 -104.96 3.32 -48.52
C ASN A 340 -104.70 1.89 -47.95
N SER A 341 -104.80 0.82 -48.75
CA SER A 341 -104.56 -0.57 -48.30
C SER A 341 -103.25 -1.18 -48.79
N ALA A 342 -102.61 -0.59 -49.82
CA ALA A 342 -101.34 -1.08 -50.35
C ALA A 342 -100.12 -0.59 -49.54
N THR A 343 -100.21 0.61 -48.97
CA THR A 343 -99.09 1.28 -48.26
C THR A 343 -98.72 0.58 -46.94
N GLU A 344 -99.69 0.15 -46.13
CA GLU A 344 -99.39 -0.60 -44.88
C GLU A 344 -98.74 -1.97 -45.14
N ILE A 345 -99.04 -2.61 -46.27
CA ILE A 345 -98.39 -3.87 -46.67
C ILE A 345 -96.93 -3.59 -47.07
N VAL A 346 -96.69 -2.50 -47.81
CA VAL A 346 -95.35 -2.07 -48.22
C VAL A 346 -94.49 -1.62 -47.01
N GLU A 347 -95.05 -0.94 -46.01
CA GLU A 347 -94.30 -0.53 -44.80
C GLU A 347 -93.98 -1.68 -43.84
N ASN A 348 -94.79 -2.76 -43.85
CA ASN A 348 -94.53 -3.94 -43.03
C ASN A 348 -93.70 -5.02 -43.76
N LEU A 349 -93.60 -4.97 -45.10
CA LEU A 349 -92.72 -5.84 -45.88
C LEU A 349 -91.26 -5.86 -45.36
N PRO A 350 -90.60 -4.71 -45.06
CA PRO A 350 -89.26 -4.68 -44.48
C PRO A 350 -89.13 -5.37 -43.12
N LYS A 351 -90.20 -5.37 -42.30
CA LYS A 351 -90.22 -6.04 -40.99
C LYS A 351 -90.36 -7.55 -41.16
N VAL A 352 -91.26 -7.98 -42.06
CA VAL A 352 -91.44 -9.38 -42.45
C VAL A 352 -90.17 -9.94 -43.09
N TRP A 353 -89.52 -9.19 -43.98
CA TRP A 353 -88.22 -9.53 -44.57
C TRP A 353 -87.11 -9.66 -43.52
N ARG A 354 -87.08 -8.78 -42.50
CA ARG A 354 -86.09 -8.85 -41.41
C ARG A 354 -86.27 -10.12 -40.59
N ILE A 355 -87.51 -10.45 -40.20
CA ILE A 355 -87.85 -11.68 -39.47
C ILE A 355 -87.53 -12.92 -40.32
N LEU A 356 -87.80 -12.90 -41.63
CA LEU A 356 -87.44 -13.98 -42.55
C LEU A 356 -85.92 -14.15 -42.66
N ILE A 357 -85.14 -13.08 -42.77
CA ILE A 357 -83.67 -13.12 -42.78
C ILE A 357 -83.13 -13.67 -41.45
N GLU A 358 -83.70 -13.25 -40.32
CA GLU A 358 -83.28 -13.68 -38.99
C GLU A 358 -83.56 -15.18 -38.78
N LEU A 359 -84.76 -15.65 -39.12
CA LEU A 359 -85.11 -17.08 -39.16
C LEU A 359 -84.23 -17.89 -40.13
N LEU A 360 -83.88 -17.34 -41.29
CA LEU A 360 -82.96 -17.99 -42.24
C LEU A 360 -81.52 -18.02 -41.72
N SER A 361 -81.12 -17.05 -40.89
CA SER A 361 -79.78 -16.99 -40.29
C SER A 361 -79.58 -18.02 -39.16
N HIS A 362 -80.65 -18.38 -38.46
CA HIS A 362 -80.66 -19.45 -37.45
C HIS A 362 -80.80 -20.85 -38.05
N GLN A 363 -81.25 -20.99 -39.29
CA GLN A 363 -81.35 -22.28 -39.97
C GLN A 363 -80.01 -22.67 -40.62
N SER A 364 -79.04 -23.07 -39.78
CA SER A 364 -77.80 -23.68 -40.23
C SER A 364 -78.07 -25.05 -40.88
N ALA A 365 -78.35 -25.04 -42.18
CA ALA A 365 -78.37 -26.25 -42.99
C ALA A 365 -77.03 -27.01 -42.84
N PRO A 366 -77.02 -28.34 -42.80
CA PRO A 366 -75.78 -29.10 -42.68
C PRO A 366 -74.88 -28.78 -43.86
N ILE A 367 -73.69 -28.25 -43.56
CA ILE A 367 -72.66 -27.93 -44.54
C ILE A 367 -72.23 -29.24 -45.18
N SER A 368 -72.80 -29.54 -46.35
CA SER A 368 -72.32 -30.63 -47.19
C SER A 368 -70.91 -30.26 -47.62
N VAL A 369 -69.92 -31.02 -47.12
CA VAL A 369 -68.51 -30.92 -47.48
C VAL A 369 -68.34 -31.35 -48.93
N LEU A 370 -68.67 -30.44 -49.85
CA LEU A 370 -68.29 -30.55 -51.25
C LEU A 370 -66.85 -30.04 -51.35
N ASN A 371 -65.92 -30.96 -51.61
CA ASN A 371 -64.49 -30.67 -51.78
C ASN A 371 -64.30 -29.48 -52.74
N GLU A 372 -63.87 -28.32 -52.23
CA GLU A 372 -63.87 -27.07 -53.01
C GLU A 372 -62.76 -26.97 -54.08
N ASN A 373 -61.90 -28.00 -54.17
CA ASN A 373 -60.76 -28.06 -55.08
C ASN A 373 -61.08 -28.53 -56.51
N ASP A 374 -62.35 -28.78 -56.86
CA ASP A 374 -62.72 -29.15 -58.25
C ASP A 374 -63.08 -27.90 -59.09
N PRO A 375 -62.23 -27.50 -60.07
CA PRO A 375 -62.46 -26.31 -60.89
C PRO A 375 -63.68 -26.43 -61.81
N ASN A 376 -64.15 -27.66 -62.11
CA ASN A 376 -65.29 -27.87 -63.00
C ASN A 376 -66.66 -27.74 -62.29
N SER A 377 -66.69 -27.52 -60.98
CA SER A 377 -67.92 -27.43 -60.18
C SER A 377 -68.93 -26.41 -60.73
N CYS A 378 -68.47 -25.29 -61.30
CA CYS A 378 -69.31 -24.21 -61.85
C CYS A 378 -70.04 -24.54 -63.16
N TYR A 379 -69.71 -25.64 -63.83
CA TYR A 379 -70.31 -26.02 -65.10
C TYR A 379 -71.43 -27.06 -64.94
N LYS A 380 -72.35 -27.13 -65.90
CA LYS A 380 -73.38 -28.15 -66.01
C LYS A 380 -73.33 -28.70 -67.44
N SER A 381 -73.23 -30.02 -67.59
CA SER A 381 -73.31 -30.66 -68.90
C SER A 381 -74.73 -30.53 -69.46
N VAL A 382 -74.85 -30.09 -70.70
CA VAL A 382 -76.10 -30.06 -71.46
C VAL A 382 -75.88 -30.86 -72.74
N GLN A 383 -76.69 -31.89 -72.98
CA GLN A 383 -76.68 -32.61 -74.26
C GLN A 383 -77.23 -31.69 -75.35
N THR A 384 -76.38 -31.35 -76.31
CA THR A 384 -76.78 -30.77 -77.60
C THR A 384 -76.80 -31.88 -78.65
N PRO A 385 -77.44 -31.69 -79.83
CA PRO A 385 -77.48 -32.70 -80.89
C PRO A 385 -76.10 -33.16 -81.41
N SER A 386 -75.02 -32.42 -81.12
CA SER A 386 -73.64 -32.77 -81.48
C SER A 386 -72.80 -33.29 -80.29
N GLY A 387 -73.41 -33.53 -79.12
CA GLY A 387 -72.75 -34.06 -77.93
C GLY A 387 -72.97 -33.24 -76.64
N PRO A 388 -72.52 -33.75 -75.49
CA PRO A 388 -72.60 -33.04 -74.21
C PRO A 388 -71.58 -31.91 -74.15
N THR A 389 -72.04 -30.67 -74.05
CA THR A 389 -71.18 -29.49 -73.82
C THR A 389 -71.31 -29.00 -72.38
N LEU A 390 -70.21 -28.58 -71.76
CA LEU A 390 -70.22 -28.01 -70.42
C LEU A 390 -70.57 -26.51 -70.51
N VAL A 391 -71.77 -26.16 -70.09
CA VAL A 391 -72.24 -24.76 -70.06
C VAL A 391 -72.10 -24.21 -68.64
N LEU A 392 -71.60 -22.98 -68.52
CA LEU A 392 -71.42 -22.32 -67.22
C LEU A 392 -72.78 -22.09 -66.57
N SER A 393 -72.97 -22.58 -65.34
CA SER A 393 -74.27 -22.51 -64.67
C SER A 393 -74.35 -21.28 -63.77
N VAL A 394 -75.25 -20.35 -64.11
CA VAL A 394 -75.48 -19.09 -63.36
C VAL A 394 -75.82 -19.36 -61.89
N SER A 395 -76.64 -20.37 -61.59
CA SER A 395 -76.96 -20.72 -60.20
C SER A 395 -75.77 -21.31 -59.43
N LYS A 396 -74.94 -22.15 -60.06
CA LYS A 396 -73.73 -22.69 -59.41
C LYS A 396 -72.65 -21.64 -59.18
N THR A 397 -72.41 -20.76 -60.16
CA THR A 397 -71.48 -19.63 -60.02
C THR A 397 -71.96 -18.64 -58.94
N PHE A 398 -73.26 -18.34 -58.89
CA PHE A 398 -73.85 -17.54 -57.81
C PHE A 398 -73.65 -18.17 -56.42
N ILE A 399 -73.84 -19.50 -56.27
CA ILE A 399 -73.60 -20.21 -55.01
C ILE A 399 -72.12 -20.14 -54.62
N ARG A 400 -71.18 -20.39 -55.55
CA ARG A 400 -69.73 -20.29 -55.24
C ARG A 400 -69.32 -18.86 -54.88
N LEU A 401 -69.85 -17.85 -55.56
CA LEU A 401 -69.61 -16.44 -55.24
C LEU A 401 -70.18 -16.08 -53.86
N LYS A 402 -71.38 -16.57 -53.50
CA LYS A 402 -71.96 -16.40 -52.16
C LYS A 402 -71.07 -17.02 -51.08
N ASN A 403 -70.56 -18.23 -51.30
CA ASN A 403 -69.64 -18.90 -50.37
C ASN A 403 -68.35 -18.09 -50.19
N LEU A 404 -67.71 -17.68 -51.31
CA LEU A 404 -66.51 -16.83 -51.31
C LEU A 404 -66.73 -15.48 -50.59
N ILE A 405 -67.91 -14.88 -50.69
CA ILE A 405 -68.24 -13.64 -49.96
C ILE A 405 -68.40 -13.89 -48.45
N VAL A 406 -68.97 -15.04 -48.05
CA VAL A 406 -69.09 -15.43 -46.63
C VAL A 406 -67.71 -15.76 -46.06
N GLU A 407 -66.87 -16.47 -46.81
CA GLU A 407 -65.48 -16.76 -46.46
C GLU A 407 -64.63 -15.49 -46.37
N LYS A 408 -64.72 -14.58 -47.35
CA LYS A 408 -64.06 -13.26 -47.27
C LYS A 408 -64.45 -12.54 -45.99
N LYS A 409 -65.74 -12.56 -45.61
CA LYS A 409 -66.22 -11.95 -44.36
C LYS A 409 -65.79 -12.69 -43.09
N SER A 410 -65.52 -14.00 -43.12
CA SER A 410 -64.95 -14.71 -41.96
C SER A 410 -63.45 -14.45 -41.84
N LEU A 411 -62.71 -14.42 -42.96
CA LEU A 411 -61.29 -14.06 -43.01
C LEU A 411 -61.06 -12.59 -42.62
N GLU A 412 -61.95 -11.66 -43.00
CA GLU A 412 -61.93 -10.27 -42.52
C GLU A 412 -62.08 -10.20 -41.00
N LYS A 413 -63.00 -10.99 -40.40
CA LYS A 413 -63.16 -11.07 -38.94
C LYS A 413 -61.96 -11.68 -38.23
N GLU A 414 -61.38 -12.74 -38.76
CA GLU A 414 -60.19 -13.35 -38.15
C GLU A 414 -58.97 -12.42 -38.29
N THR A 415 -58.88 -11.67 -39.40
CA THR A 415 -57.86 -10.63 -39.58
C THR A 415 -58.03 -9.49 -38.55
N THR A 416 -59.25 -9.03 -38.26
CA THR A 416 -59.45 -8.01 -37.21
C THR A 416 -59.18 -8.55 -35.81
N ARG A 417 -59.50 -9.82 -35.54
CA ARG A 417 -59.13 -10.52 -34.29
C ARG A 417 -57.61 -10.62 -34.12
N LEU A 418 -56.89 -11.01 -35.18
CA LEU A 418 -55.42 -11.09 -35.17
C LEU A 418 -54.80 -9.70 -34.95
N LYS A 419 -55.33 -8.64 -35.56
CA LYS A 419 -54.90 -7.25 -35.30
C LYS A 419 -55.10 -6.84 -33.83
N GLN A 420 -56.25 -7.17 -33.23
CA GLN A 420 -56.52 -6.92 -31.81
C GLN A 420 -55.56 -7.70 -30.90
N LEU A 421 -55.31 -8.99 -31.19
CA LEU A 421 -54.36 -9.81 -30.44
C LEU A 421 -52.94 -9.25 -30.55
N ASN A 422 -52.50 -8.87 -31.75
CA ASN A 422 -51.15 -8.32 -31.97
C ASN A 422 -50.96 -6.99 -31.21
N SER A 423 -51.97 -6.10 -31.25
CA SER A 423 -51.97 -4.86 -30.46
C SER A 423 -51.92 -5.12 -28.94
N HIS A 424 -52.59 -6.18 -28.45
CA HIS A 424 -52.46 -6.59 -27.04
C HIS A 424 -51.06 -7.10 -26.71
N LEU A 425 -50.45 -7.92 -27.58
CA LEU A 425 -49.09 -8.43 -27.41
C LEU A 425 -48.05 -7.30 -27.44
N GLU A 426 -48.21 -6.33 -28.34
CA GLU A 426 -47.37 -5.13 -28.43
C GLU A 426 -47.46 -4.28 -27.16
N THR A 427 -48.69 -4.04 -26.65
CA THR A 427 -48.89 -3.36 -25.36
C THR A 427 -48.24 -4.11 -24.20
N ARG A 428 -48.37 -5.44 -24.17
CA ARG A 428 -47.74 -6.31 -23.15
C ARG A 428 -46.21 -6.28 -23.22
N LEU A 429 -45.65 -6.21 -24.42
CA LEU A 429 -44.22 -6.10 -24.66
C LEU A 429 -43.69 -4.76 -24.14
N GLN A 430 -44.33 -3.65 -24.49
CA GLN A 430 -43.99 -2.31 -23.98
C GLN A 430 -44.06 -2.23 -22.44
N ASP A 431 -45.04 -2.90 -21.81
CA ASP A 431 -45.12 -2.99 -20.34
C ASP A 431 -44.00 -3.84 -19.73
N GLN A 432 -43.53 -4.89 -20.42
CA GLN A 432 -42.37 -5.67 -20.01
C GLN A 432 -41.06 -4.88 -20.16
N GLU A 433 -40.89 -4.14 -21.26
CA GLU A 433 -39.75 -3.25 -21.47
C GLU A 433 -39.65 -2.18 -20.38
N LYS A 434 -40.75 -1.49 -20.05
CA LYS A 434 -40.80 -0.52 -18.94
C LYS A 434 -40.44 -1.16 -17.59
N ARG A 435 -40.87 -2.40 -17.34
CA ARG A 435 -40.49 -3.15 -16.11
C ARG A 435 -39.00 -3.48 -16.09
N LEU A 436 -38.42 -3.90 -17.21
CA LEU A 436 -36.99 -4.15 -17.33
C LEU A 436 -36.18 -2.86 -17.18
N GLU A 437 -36.65 -1.74 -17.71
CA GLU A 437 -36.04 -0.41 -17.53
C GLU A 437 -36.03 0.01 -16.04
N MET A 438 -37.13 -0.20 -15.31
CA MET A 438 -37.19 0.05 -13.86
C MET A 438 -36.23 -0.87 -13.09
N VAL A 439 -36.21 -2.17 -13.38
CA VAL A 439 -35.26 -3.11 -12.75
C VAL A 439 -33.81 -2.72 -13.06
N SER A 440 -33.49 -2.32 -14.29
CA SER A 440 -32.17 -1.83 -14.68
C SER A 440 -31.76 -0.58 -13.88
N LYS A 441 -32.66 0.38 -13.70
CA LYS A 441 -32.44 1.57 -12.86
C LYS A 441 -32.18 1.21 -11.39
N GLU A 442 -32.93 0.26 -10.82
CA GLU A 442 -32.67 -0.19 -9.45
C GLU A 442 -31.35 -0.97 -9.33
N VAL A 443 -30.99 -1.79 -10.31
CA VAL A 443 -29.67 -2.47 -10.37
C VAL A 443 -28.53 -1.45 -10.47
N ALA A 444 -28.68 -0.37 -11.25
CA ALA A 444 -27.69 0.70 -11.30
C ALA A 444 -27.54 1.43 -9.95
N LYS A 445 -28.65 1.66 -9.23
CA LYS A 445 -28.62 2.24 -7.88
C LYS A 445 -27.93 1.30 -6.87
N THR A 446 -28.26 0.00 -6.87
CA THR A 446 -27.62 -0.95 -5.95
C THR A 446 -26.13 -1.11 -6.27
N TRP A 447 -25.73 -1.11 -7.54
CA TRP A 447 -24.32 -1.12 -7.94
C TRP A 447 -23.57 0.12 -7.43
N HIS A 448 -24.20 1.31 -7.47
CA HIS A 448 -23.62 2.54 -6.90
C HIS A 448 -23.49 2.48 -5.37
N VAL A 449 -24.45 1.87 -4.67
CA VAL A 449 -24.36 1.62 -3.21
C VAL A 449 -23.24 0.62 -2.90
N VAL A 450 -23.14 -0.48 -3.64
CA VAL A 450 -22.05 -1.46 -3.52
C VAL A 450 -20.69 -0.80 -3.77
N GLY A 451 -20.57 0.03 -4.80
CA GLY A 451 -19.35 0.80 -5.08
C GLY A 451 -18.97 1.80 -3.98
N LYS A 452 -19.95 2.42 -3.31
CA LYS A 452 -19.71 3.23 -2.10
C LYS A 452 -19.22 2.37 -0.94
N MET A 453 -19.89 1.25 -0.67
CA MET A 453 -19.52 0.32 0.41
C MET A 453 -18.12 -0.27 0.19
N GLN A 454 -17.76 -0.61 -1.05
CA GLN A 454 -16.42 -1.09 -1.42
C GLN A 454 -15.33 -0.04 -1.14
N LYS A 455 -15.58 1.23 -1.47
CA LYS A 455 -14.66 2.34 -1.15
C LYS A 455 -14.55 2.57 0.36
N GLN A 456 -15.65 2.49 1.10
CA GLN A 456 -15.63 2.57 2.57
C GLN A 456 -14.87 1.40 3.20
N HIS A 457 -15.04 0.18 2.68
CA HIS A 457 -14.29 -1.00 3.13
C HIS A 457 -12.80 -0.87 2.84
N GLN A 458 -12.40 -0.40 1.66
CA GLN A 458 -11.01 -0.09 1.35
C GLN A 458 -10.43 0.97 2.30
N MET A 459 -11.17 2.06 2.56
CA MET A 459 -10.75 3.09 3.50
C MET A 459 -10.58 2.53 4.93
N LEU A 460 -11.55 1.75 5.42
CA LEU A 460 -11.48 1.11 6.74
C LEU A 460 -10.28 0.15 6.82
N HIS A 461 -10.05 -0.67 5.79
CA HIS A 461 -8.88 -1.56 5.71
C HIS A 461 -7.55 -0.78 5.72
N THR A 462 -7.46 0.37 5.04
CA THR A 462 -6.27 1.24 5.14
C THR A 462 -6.08 1.82 6.54
N GLN A 463 -7.17 2.24 7.20
CA GLN A 463 -7.12 2.72 8.59
C GLN A 463 -6.71 1.61 9.57
N GLU A 464 -7.22 0.40 9.38
CA GLU A 464 -6.84 -0.77 10.17
C GLU A 464 -5.34 -1.09 10.03
N ASN A 465 -4.80 -1.02 8.81
CA ASN A 465 -3.37 -1.24 8.58
C ASN A 465 -2.49 -0.15 9.22
N ILE A 466 -2.93 1.12 9.20
CA ILE A 466 -2.26 2.21 9.93
C ILE A 466 -2.27 1.93 11.43
N LEU A 467 -3.42 1.56 12.01
CA LEU A 467 -3.53 1.23 13.44
C LEU A 467 -2.69 0.00 13.83
N ARG A 468 -2.62 -1.03 12.97
CA ARG A 468 -1.74 -2.19 13.14
C ARG A 468 -0.27 -1.78 13.14
N TYR A 469 0.15 -0.89 12.24
CA TYR A 469 1.50 -0.34 12.20
C TYR A 469 1.83 0.49 13.46
N GLU A 470 0.97 1.43 13.85
CA GLU A 470 1.15 2.21 15.08
C GLU A 470 1.27 1.32 16.32
N LEU A 471 0.44 0.27 16.41
CA LEU A 471 0.46 -0.67 17.52
C LEU A 471 1.73 -1.53 17.53
N ALA A 472 2.26 -1.91 16.35
CA ALA A 472 3.57 -2.55 16.23
C ALA A 472 4.70 -1.60 16.67
N GLN A 473 4.67 -0.33 16.27
CA GLN A 473 5.63 0.69 16.69
C GLN A 473 5.59 0.94 18.21
N LYS A 474 4.39 1.05 18.80
CA LYS A 474 4.19 1.17 20.25
C LYS A 474 4.73 -0.05 21.01
N ARG A 475 4.54 -1.27 20.48
CA ARG A 475 5.14 -2.50 21.03
C ARG A 475 6.67 -2.49 20.95
N LYS A 476 7.25 -2.02 19.84
CA LYS A 476 8.71 -1.89 19.70
C LYS A 476 9.28 -0.94 20.75
N LEU A 477 8.71 0.26 20.89
CA LEU A 477 9.13 1.24 21.90
C LEU A 477 9.00 0.70 23.34
N LEU A 478 7.94 -0.05 23.64
CA LEU A 478 7.76 -0.68 24.94
C LEU A 478 8.84 -1.74 25.21
N ASN A 479 9.23 -2.54 24.21
CA ASN A 479 10.33 -3.48 24.34
C ASN A 479 11.68 -2.78 24.53
N GLU A 480 11.95 -1.70 23.78
CA GLU A 480 13.16 -0.87 23.96
C GLU A 480 13.24 -0.31 25.40
N LEU A 481 12.15 0.29 25.91
CA LEU A 481 12.07 0.77 27.30
C LEU A 481 12.21 -0.36 28.33
N LYS A 482 11.72 -1.57 28.02
CA LYS A 482 11.87 -2.75 28.89
C LYS A 482 13.34 -3.22 28.92
N GLU A 483 14.04 -3.20 27.79
CA GLU A 483 15.46 -3.50 27.69
C GLU A 483 16.30 -2.45 28.43
N GLU A 484 15.99 -1.17 28.30
CA GLU A 484 16.63 -0.08 29.08
C GLU A 484 16.39 -0.24 30.59
N LEU A 485 15.18 -0.60 31.03
CA LEU A 485 14.87 -0.87 32.43
C LEU A 485 15.61 -2.11 32.97
N GLU A 486 15.74 -3.16 32.16
CA GLU A 486 16.47 -4.37 32.55
C GLU A 486 17.98 -4.11 32.61
N TYR A 487 18.53 -3.33 31.67
CA TYR A 487 19.90 -2.83 31.71
C TYR A 487 20.15 -1.99 32.98
N CYS A 488 19.21 -1.09 33.33
CA CYS A 488 19.29 -0.32 34.57
C CYS A 488 19.28 -1.23 35.80
N ARG A 489 18.40 -2.25 35.85
CA ARG A 489 18.40 -3.26 36.93
C ARG A 489 19.72 -3.99 37.03
N GLU A 490 20.28 -4.44 35.90
CA GLU A 490 21.57 -5.13 35.87
C GLU A 490 22.69 -4.24 36.42
N LYS A 491 22.75 -2.96 36.02
CA LYS A 491 23.69 -1.98 36.57
C LYS A 491 23.52 -1.79 38.08
N TRP A 492 22.29 -1.74 38.59
CA TRP A 492 22.01 -1.69 40.03
C TRP A 492 22.46 -2.96 40.77
N VAL A 493 22.30 -4.14 40.17
CA VAL A 493 22.79 -5.40 40.73
C VAL A 493 24.33 -5.43 40.75
N GLN A 494 24.98 -5.07 39.63
CA GLN A 494 26.45 -4.95 39.55
C GLN A 494 26.99 -3.94 40.57
N ALA A 495 26.32 -2.81 40.78
CA ALA A 495 26.70 -1.81 41.79
C ALA A 495 26.52 -2.36 43.23
N ARG A 496 25.44 -3.10 43.49
CA ARG A 496 25.19 -3.75 44.79
C ARG A 496 26.21 -4.85 45.09
N GLU A 497 26.58 -5.65 44.09
CA GLU A 497 27.63 -6.66 44.21
C GLU A 497 28.99 -6.02 44.50
N LYS A 498 29.37 -4.99 43.74
CA LYS A 498 30.59 -4.21 44.01
C LYS A 498 30.59 -3.63 45.42
N ASN A 499 29.47 -3.04 45.86
CA ASN A 499 29.34 -2.53 47.23
C ASN A 499 29.54 -3.66 48.26
N SER A 500 28.93 -4.84 48.06
CA SER A 500 29.12 -6.00 48.94
C SER A 500 30.57 -6.51 48.96
N VAL A 501 31.27 -6.49 47.82
CA VAL A 501 32.71 -6.82 47.73
C VAL A 501 33.53 -5.78 48.49
N THR A 502 33.29 -4.49 48.30
CA THR A 502 33.99 -3.43 49.04
C THR A 502 33.71 -3.46 50.53
N GLU A 503 32.50 -3.85 50.96
CA GLU A 503 32.16 -4.03 52.37
C GLU A 503 32.91 -5.22 52.98
N LYS A 504 33.02 -6.35 52.25
CA LYS A 504 33.84 -7.50 52.65
C LYS A 504 35.32 -7.14 52.76
N GLN A 505 35.85 -6.41 51.77
CA GLN A 505 37.24 -5.92 51.78
C GLN A 505 37.48 -4.96 52.95
N TRP A 506 36.55 -4.05 53.23
CA TRP A 506 36.65 -3.12 54.36
C TRP A 506 36.62 -3.86 55.71
N LYS A 507 35.74 -4.86 55.88
CA LYS A 507 35.73 -5.75 57.05
C LYS A 507 37.03 -6.55 57.18
N GLN A 508 37.58 -7.04 56.07
CA GLN A 508 38.87 -7.73 56.05
C GLN A 508 40.01 -6.80 56.48
N LEU A 509 40.06 -5.57 55.97
CA LEU A 509 41.02 -4.54 56.40
C LEU A 509 40.84 -4.19 57.89
N GLN A 510 39.61 -4.05 58.39
CA GLN A 510 39.36 -3.84 59.82
C GLN A 510 39.87 -5.00 60.68
N LEU A 511 39.62 -6.25 60.25
CA LEU A 511 40.14 -7.44 60.93
C LEU A 511 41.68 -7.52 60.86
N GLU A 512 42.27 -7.11 59.75
CA GLU A 512 43.73 -7.04 59.59
C GLU A 512 44.33 -5.95 60.49
N PHE A 513 43.78 -4.73 60.51
CA PHE A 513 44.21 -3.66 61.41
C PHE A 513 44.01 -4.04 62.89
N ALA A 514 42.90 -4.70 63.25
CA ALA A 514 42.68 -5.21 64.60
C ALA A 514 43.64 -6.35 64.96
N SER A 515 44.14 -7.11 63.98
CA SER A 515 45.13 -8.17 64.20
C SER A 515 46.56 -7.62 64.25
N ARG A 516 46.90 -6.62 63.43
CA ARG A 516 48.14 -5.83 63.53
C ARG A 516 48.20 -5.10 64.87
N LYS A 517 47.11 -4.48 65.32
CA LYS A 517 47.03 -3.83 66.64
C LYS A 517 47.27 -4.84 67.76
N ARG A 518 46.55 -5.98 67.75
CA ARG A 518 46.80 -7.06 68.72
C ARG A 518 48.22 -7.61 68.68
N ALA A 519 48.84 -7.75 67.50
CA ALA A 519 50.23 -8.18 67.37
C ALA A 519 51.25 -7.12 67.85
N VAL A 520 50.94 -5.83 67.71
CA VAL A 520 51.70 -4.74 68.34
C VAL A 520 51.53 -4.78 69.86
N ASP A 521 50.33 -5.08 70.36
CA ASP A 521 50.10 -5.26 71.81
C ASP A 521 50.82 -6.54 72.35
N ASP A 522 50.95 -7.61 71.55
CA ASP A 522 51.61 -8.88 71.91
C ASP A 522 53.15 -8.82 71.90
N PHE A 523 53.75 -8.03 71.00
CA PHE A 523 55.21 -7.81 70.93
C PHE A 523 55.69 -6.52 71.60
N GLY A 524 54.78 -5.60 71.93
CA GLY A 524 55.07 -4.25 72.43
C GLY A 524 54.91 -4.08 73.94
N ASN A 525 55.00 -5.16 74.73
CA ASN A 525 54.85 -5.07 76.19
C ASN A 525 56.18 -4.82 76.93
N SER A 526 56.98 -3.87 76.42
CA SER A 526 58.04 -3.15 77.13
C SER A 526 58.57 -2.00 76.28
N VAL A 527 59.17 -0.99 76.94
CA VAL A 527 59.87 0.19 76.37
C VAL A 527 58.96 1.36 75.93
N GLU A 528 58.78 2.27 76.90
CA GLU A 528 59.00 3.73 76.76
C GLU A 528 58.00 4.52 75.86
N SER A 529 57.05 5.32 76.36
CA SER A 529 57.05 6.43 77.34
C SER A 529 56.52 7.68 76.63
N GLY A 530 55.67 8.47 77.30
CA GLY A 530 55.52 9.88 76.98
C GLY A 530 54.46 10.29 75.95
N TYR A 531 53.17 10.12 76.28
CA TYR A 531 52.25 11.26 76.32
C TYR A 531 51.05 10.95 77.20
N SER A 532 50.97 11.61 78.35
CA SER A 532 49.83 11.54 79.28
C SER A 532 48.79 12.57 78.84
N ASP A 533 47.58 12.10 78.52
CA ASP A 533 46.38 12.91 78.53
C ASP A 533 45.37 12.22 79.45
N ASP A 534 44.70 12.99 80.30
CA ASP A 534 44.14 12.48 81.55
C ASP A 534 42.91 11.59 81.34
N ARG A 535 42.95 10.40 81.95
CA ARG A 535 41.79 9.50 82.02
C ARG A 535 40.93 9.84 83.23
N GLU A 536 39.74 10.40 82.98
CA GLU A 536 38.58 10.06 83.82
C GLU A 536 37.87 8.84 83.22
N SER A 537 38.15 7.66 83.76
CA SER A 537 37.33 6.47 83.49
C SER A 537 36.12 6.43 84.41
N SER A 538 34.93 6.63 83.84
CA SER A 538 33.67 6.22 84.46
C SER A 538 32.89 5.35 83.47
N ASN A 539 32.59 4.11 83.87
CA ASN A 539 31.77 3.20 83.07
C ASN A 539 30.33 3.74 82.98
N SER A 540 29.86 4.02 81.77
CA SER A 540 28.42 4.09 81.48
C SER A 540 28.15 3.53 80.09
N ASP A 541 27.65 2.30 80.08
CA ASP A 541 27.42 1.46 78.90
C ASP A 541 26.09 1.87 78.23
N SER A 542 26.03 3.10 77.69
CA SER A 542 24.74 3.76 77.35
C SER A 542 24.77 4.76 76.17
N ASP A 543 25.82 4.80 75.35
CA ASP A 543 25.87 5.70 74.17
C ASP A 543 25.79 4.99 72.78
N GLU A 544 25.91 3.65 72.69
CA GLU A 544 25.70 2.96 71.39
C GLU A 544 24.24 3.06 70.91
N ASP A 545 23.26 2.90 71.82
CA ASP A 545 21.84 3.03 71.50
C ASP A 545 21.49 4.42 70.97
N ARG A 546 22.18 5.48 71.42
CA ARG A 546 21.91 6.86 71.00
C ARG A 546 22.32 7.12 69.55
N VAL A 547 23.38 6.46 69.08
CA VAL A 547 23.83 6.53 67.67
C VAL A 547 22.94 5.66 66.79
N LEU A 548 22.52 4.49 67.26
CA LEU A 548 21.56 3.63 66.56
C LEU A 548 20.17 4.29 66.44
N TYR A 549 19.67 4.97 67.48
CA TYR A 549 18.42 5.72 67.41
C TYR A 549 18.48 6.87 66.40
N LYS A 550 19.59 7.63 66.37
CA LYS A 550 19.79 8.68 65.36
C LYS A 550 19.80 8.11 63.95
N ARG A 551 20.54 7.04 63.70
CA ARG A 551 20.63 6.42 62.37
C ARG A 551 19.33 5.71 61.93
N SER A 552 18.55 5.24 62.90
CA SER A 552 17.20 4.67 62.69
C SER A 552 16.17 5.74 62.35
N THR A 553 16.14 6.85 63.10
CA THR A 553 15.24 8.00 62.82
C THR A 553 15.60 8.70 61.51
N GLU A 554 16.89 8.80 61.17
CA GLU A 554 17.35 9.34 59.88
C GLU A 554 16.95 8.41 58.71
N LYS A 555 17.07 7.08 58.86
CA LYS A 555 16.50 6.11 57.90
C LYS A 555 14.98 6.20 57.79
N GLN A 556 14.26 6.37 58.91
CA GLN A 556 12.80 6.52 58.89
C GLN A 556 12.36 7.83 58.23
N ASN A 557 13.10 8.92 58.43
CA ASN A 557 12.83 10.18 57.75
C ASN A 557 13.08 10.08 56.24
N ILE A 558 14.18 9.43 55.82
CA ILE A 558 14.44 9.15 54.40
C ILE A 558 13.34 8.25 53.81
N LEU A 559 12.90 7.21 54.52
CA LEU A 559 11.78 6.36 54.08
C LEU A 559 10.46 7.14 53.97
N LYS A 560 10.19 8.09 54.86
CA LYS A 560 9.01 8.96 54.77
C LYS A 560 9.08 9.90 53.55
N VAL A 561 10.22 10.54 53.31
CA VAL A 561 10.41 11.40 52.14
C VAL A 561 10.26 10.60 50.85
N VAL A 562 10.85 9.40 50.77
CA VAL A 562 10.68 8.51 49.60
C VAL A 562 9.23 8.06 49.44
N GLN A 563 8.49 7.83 50.53
CA GLN A 563 7.06 7.49 50.44
C GLN A 563 6.22 8.69 49.98
N GLU A 564 6.42 9.89 50.54
CA GLU A 564 5.75 11.12 50.09
C GLU A 564 6.07 11.44 48.61
N GLU A 565 7.26 11.10 48.14
CA GLU A 565 7.67 11.28 46.74
C GLU A 565 7.04 10.23 45.82
N ILE A 566 6.90 8.97 46.26
CA ILE A 566 6.10 7.94 45.58
C ILE A 566 4.62 8.34 45.51
N ASP A 567 4.04 8.78 46.62
CA ASP A 567 2.63 9.21 46.69
C ASP A 567 2.39 10.43 45.78
N ASN A 568 3.35 11.35 45.64
CA ASN A 568 3.27 12.46 44.68
C ASN A 568 3.37 12.01 43.21
N ILE A 569 4.20 11.00 42.91
CA ILE A 569 4.28 10.40 41.57
C ILE A 569 2.98 9.66 41.24
N GLU A 570 2.38 8.96 42.20
CA GLU A 570 1.10 8.27 42.02
C GLU A 570 -0.04 9.27 41.77
N ASN A 571 -0.17 10.33 42.59
CA ASN A 571 -1.13 11.41 42.39
C ASN A 571 -0.97 12.15 41.04
N THR A 572 0.26 12.41 40.59
CA THR A 572 0.50 13.03 39.28
C THR A 572 0.22 12.08 38.12
N SER A 573 0.38 10.76 38.32
CA SER A 573 -0.03 9.76 37.34
C SER A 573 -1.56 9.67 37.22
N GLU A 574 -2.31 9.69 38.33
CA GLU A 574 -3.80 9.72 38.31
C GLU A 574 -4.36 10.98 37.64
N ALA A 575 -3.72 12.14 37.83
CA ALA A 575 -4.06 13.38 37.15
C ALA A 575 -3.88 13.29 35.61
N SER A 576 -2.88 12.53 35.14
CA SER A 576 -2.65 12.32 33.70
C SER A 576 -3.56 11.24 33.07
N VAL A 577 -3.98 10.24 33.86
CA VAL A 577 -4.98 9.23 33.45
C VAL A 577 -6.37 9.86 33.33
N SER A 578 -6.77 10.73 34.27
CA SER A 578 -8.06 11.43 34.24
C SER A 578 -8.18 12.41 33.06
N PHE A 579 -7.12 13.14 32.73
CA PHE A 579 -7.06 13.99 31.52
C PHE A 579 -7.24 13.18 30.21
N SER A 580 -6.72 11.95 30.17
CA SER A 580 -6.86 11.05 29.02
C SER A 580 -8.29 10.48 28.89
N ARG A 581 -8.98 10.27 30.02
CA ARG A 581 -10.36 9.76 30.07
C ARG A 581 -11.38 10.75 29.53
N SER A 582 -11.24 12.04 29.85
CA SER A 582 -12.14 13.11 29.37
C SER A 582 -12.19 13.21 27.84
N LYS A 583 -11.04 13.13 27.14
CA LYS A 583 -11.02 13.10 25.67
C LYS A 583 -11.70 11.87 25.07
N HIS A 584 -11.71 10.74 25.78
CA HIS A 584 -12.36 9.52 25.32
C HIS A 584 -13.90 9.59 25.48
N GLU A 585 -14.39 10.37 26.43
CA GLU A 585 -15.82 10.65 26.61
C GLU A 585 -16.34 11.61 25.53
N ASP A 586 -15.61 12.70 25.23
CA ASP A 586 -15.95 13.61 24.10
C ASP A 586 -16.07 12.86 22.76
N ILE A 587 -15.12 11.96 22.47
CA ILE A 587 -15.15 11.15 21.25
C ILE A 587 -16.37 10.22 21.24
N ASN A 588 -16.68 9.56 22.35
CA ASN A 588 -17.81 8.65 22.46
C ASN A 588 -19.17 9.37 22.28
N ASP A 589 -19.29 10.60 22.79
CA ASP A 589 -20.47 11.45 22.57
C ASP A 589 -20.60 11.94 21.13
N THR A 590 -19.50 12.14 20.39
CA THR A 590 -19.59 12.38 18.94
C THR A 590 -20.05 11.15 18.16
N TYR A 591 -19.66 9.94 18.56
CA TYR A 591 -20.16 8.70 17.95
C TYR A 591 -21.66 8.51 18.20
N LYS A 592 -22.15 8.72 19.43
CA LYS A 592 -23.60 8.66 19.73
C LYS A 592 -24.42 9.65 18.91
N LYS A 593 -23.97 10.90 18.79
CA LYS A 593 -24.67 11.92 17.96
C LYS A 593 -24.69 11.55 16.47
N LEU A 594 -23.63 10.90 15.98
CA LEU A 594 -23.59 10.37 14.62
C LEU A 594 -24.55 9.18 14.44
N GLU A 595 -24.64 8.29 15.41
CA GLU A 595 -25.55 7.14 15.43
C GLU A 595 -27.03 7.58 15.47
N GLU A 596 -27.39 8.55 16.32
CA GLU A 596 -28.71 9.17 16.35
C GLU A 596 -29.08 9.82 15.00
N HIS A 597 -28.14 10.56 14.39
CA HIS A 597 -28.36 11.18 13.08
C HIS A 597 -28.55 10.15 11.95
N ILE A 598 -27.83 9.02 12.00
CA ILE A 598 -28.01 7.91 11.05
C ILE A 598 -29.38 7.26 11.24
N LEU A 599 -29.79 6.98 12.49
CA LEU A 599 -31.10 6.42 12.81
C LEU A 599 -32.26 7.33 12.41
N GLU A 600 -32.12 8.65 12.60
CA GLU A 600 -33.14 9.62 12.16
C GLU A 600 -33.20 9.75 10.63
N THR A 601 -32.06 9.66 9.95
CA THR A 601 -32.00 9.61 8.48
C THR A 601 -32.71 8.36 7.94
N ILE A 602 -32.48 7.20 8.55
CA ILE A 602 -33.15 5.93 8.17
C ILE A 602 -34.67 6.04 8.38
N LYS A 603 -35.13 6.58 9.52
CA LYS A 603 -36.56 6.84 9.76
C LYS A 603 -37.18 7.79 8.74
N LYS A 604 -36.48 8.86 8.34
CA LYS A 604 -36.92 9.77 7.27
C LYS A 604 -37.04 9.08 5.91
N THR A 605 -36.18 8.10 5.61
CA THR A 605 -36.27 7.32 4.36
C THR A 605 -37.32 6.21 4.35
N GLN A 606 -37.94 5.87 5.50
CA GLN A 606 -38.93 4.79 5.61
C GLN A 606 -40.40 5.25 5.60
N ASN A 607 -40.67 6.57 5.58
CA ASN A 607 -42.02 7.13 5.76
C ASN A 607 -42.61 7.85 4.51
N GLU A 608 -42.07 7.62 3.31
CA GLU A 608 -42.70 8.06 2.04
C GLU A 608 -43.53 6.91 1.44
N ASP A 609 -44.70 6.66 2.04
CA ASP A 609 -45.71 5.73 1.52
C ASP A 609 -46.58 6.45 0.47
N TYR A 610 -46.47 6.05 -0.81
CA TYR A 610 -47.42 6.42 -1.86
C TYR A 610 -48.39 5.25 -2.13
N PRO A 611 -49.70 5.50 -2.31
CA PRO A 611 -50.72 4.47 -2.19
C PRO A 611 -50.71 3.44 -3.33
N SER A 612 -50.77 2.16 -2.93
CA SER A 612 -50.88 1.01 -3.83
C SER A 612 -52.24 0.94 -4.53
N VAL A 613 -52.24 0.90 -5.86
CA VAL A 613 -53.41 0.55 -6.67
C VAL A 613 -53.32 -0.92 -7.06
N SER A 614 -54.22 -1.75 -6.53
CA SER A 614 -54.36 -3.17 -6.89
C SER A 614 -55.60 -3.42 -7.77
N ALA A 615 -55.49 -4.45 -8.61
CA ALA A 615 -56.31 -4.74 -9.79
C ALA A 615 -57.81 -5.08 -9.52
N PRO A 616 -58.69 -5.02 -10.54
CA PRO A 616 -60.14 -5.06 -10.36
C PRO A 616 -60.76 -6.47 -10.31
N LYS A 617 -61.99 -6.55 -9.79
CA LYS A 617 -62.95 -7.64 -10.01
C LYS A 617 -64.33 -7.06 -10.39
N GLN A 618 -65.12 -7.87 -11.09
CA GLN A 618 -66.32 -7.46 -11.85
C GLN A 618 -67.63 -7.60 -11.04
N GLU A 619 -68.72 -7.06 -11.62
CA GLU A 619 -70.15 -7.34 -11.31
C GLU A 619 -70.69 -6.78 -9.96
N THR A 620 -71.92 -6.24 -9.84
CA THR A 620 -73.04 -6.01 -10.80
C THR A 620 -73.98 -4.88 -10.30
N VAL A 621 -74.66 -4.20 -11.25
CA VAL A 621 -75.99 -3.50 -11.22
C VAL A 621 -76.50 -2.82 -9.91
N ILE A 622 -76.86 -1.53 -9.97
CA ILE A 622 -78.22 -0.93 -9.75
C ILE A 622 -78.15 0.62 -9.73
N GLU A 623 -78.95 1.24 -10.63
CA GLU A 623 -79.64 2.55 -10.63
C GLU A 623 -79.00 3.87 -10.10
N GLY A 624 -79.28 4.99 -10.80
CA GLY A 624 -78.98 6.38 -10.38
C GLY A 624 -80.14 7.03 -9.59
N PRO A 625 -80.41 8.37 -9.66
CA PRO A 625 -79.83 9.38 -10.58
C PRO A 625 -79.57 10.81 -10.01
N ALA A 626 -79.13 11.71 -10.91
CA ALA A 626 -79.50 13.15 -11.04
C ALA A 626 -78.72 14.30 -10.35
N SER A 627 -78.34 15.27 -11.21
CA SER A 627 -78.15 16.74 -10.98
C SER A 627 -76.92 17.22 -10.16
N HIS A 628 -76.31 18.40 -10.37
CA HIS A 628 -76.66 19.62 -11.13
C HIS A 628 -75.39 20.40 -11.63
N SER A 629 -75.54 21.29 -12.64
CA SER A 629 -74.74 22.51 -13.03
C SER A 629 -73.27 22.70 -12.54
N VAL A 630 -72.25 22.95 -13.38
CA VAL A 630 -71.97 24.12 -14.27
C VAL A 630 -71.55 25.40 -13.52
N GLU A 631 -70.46 26.02 -13.99
CA GLU A 631 -69.82 27.32 -13.62
C GLU A 631 -68.98 27.43 -12.33
N GLU A 632 -67.63 27.34 -12.46
CA GLU A 632 -66.69 28.33 -11.88
C GLU A 632 -65.28 28.19 -12.50
N SER A 633 -64.77 29.22 -13.19
CA SER A 633 -63.49 29.17 -13.94
C SER A 633 -62.64 30.44 -13.82
N VAL A 634 -62.49 30.98 -12.61
CA VAL A 634 -61.66 32.19 -12.35
C VAL A 634 -60.68 32.03 -11.17
N ALA A 635 -60.92 31.14 -10.20
CA ALA A 635 -60.13 31.08 -8.95
C ALA A 635 -58.76 30.35 -9.05
N THR A 636 -58.49 29.60 -10.12
CA THR A 636 -57.35 28.67 -10.18
C THR A 636 -55.99 29.30 -10.53
N THR A 637 -55.97 30.48 -11.14
CA THR A 637 -54.71 31.17 -11.54
C THR A 637 -53.99 31.80 -10.34
N SER A 638 -54.69 32.48 -9.43
CA SER A 638 -54.05 33.07 -8.24
C SER A 638 -53.38 32.04 -7.33
N MET A 639 -53.95 30.83 -7.22
CA MET A 639 -53.40 29.77 -6.40
C MET A 639 -52.18 29.10 -7.06
N THR A 640 -52.12 29.03 -8.40
CA THR A 640 -50.95 28.52 -9.12
C THR A 640 -49.77 29.46 -9.06
N ASP A 641 -49.97 30.78 -9.17
CA ASP A 641 -48.89 31.78 -9.05
C ASP A 641 -48.25 31.78 -7.65
N SER A 642 -49.06 31.64 -6.59
CA SER A 642 -48.56 31.47 -5.21
C SER A 642 -47.72 30.19 -5.05
N VAL A 643 -48.08 29.10 -5.73
CA VAL A 643 -47.32 27.84 -5.72
C VAL A 643 -46.03 27.96 -6.53
N LEU A 644 -46.04 28.66 -7.66
CA LEU A 644 -44.85 28.93 -8.47
C LEU A 644 -43.86 29.84 -7.73
N SER A 645 -44.32 30.92 -7.10
CA SER A 645 -43.47 31.81 -6.28
C SER A 645 -42.79 31.05 -5.13
N LYS A 646 -43.52 30.18 -4.42
CA LYS A 646 -42.96 29.34 -3.35
C LYS A 646 -41.97 28.29 -3.88
N ARG A 647 -42.18 27.79 -5.10
CA ARG A 647 -41.25 26.88 -5.78
C ARG A 647 -39.97 27.61 -6.21
N GLU A 648 -40.08 28.85 -6.66
CA GLU A 648 -38.95 29.70 -7.04
C GLU A 648 -38.11 30.11 -5.81
N GLU A 649 -38.74 30.53 -4.71
CA GLU A 649 -38.05 30.78 -3.44
C GLU A 649 -37.31 29.54 -2.92
N ARG A 650 -37.94 28.36 -3.00
CA ARG A 650 -37.31 27.09 -2.63
C ARG A 650 -36.12 26.75 -3.55
N LEU A 651 -36.25 26.97 -4.86
CA LEU A 651 -35.15 26.78 -5.81
C LEU A 651 -33.98 27.73 -5.51
N LYS A 652 -34.26 29.02 -5.31
CA LYS A 652 -33.25 30.04 -4.98
C LYS A 652 -32.50 29.71 -3.69
N LYS A 653 -33.20 29.21 -2.66
CA LYS A 653 -32.57 28.73 -1.42
C LYS A 653 -31.66 27.52 -1.66
N LEU A 654 -32.09 26.55 -2.46
CA LEU A 654 -31.28 25.38 -2.83
C LEU A 654 -30.06 25.78 -3.69
N GLU A 655 -30.18 26.77 -4.56
CA GLU A 655 -29.04 27.34 -5.31
C GLU A 655 -28.02 28.02 -4.39
N GLU A 656 -28.48 28.67 -3.32
CA GLU A 656 -27.60 29.32 -2.34
C GLU A 656 -26.94 28.29 -1.41
N GLU A 657 -27.67 27.28 -0.96
CA GLU A 657 -27.13 26.14 -0.21
C GLU A 657 -26.09 25.34 -1.03
N THR A 658 -26.34 25.11 -2.32
CA THR A 658 -25.38 24.44 -3.21
C THR A 658 -24.15 25.31 -3.51
N LYS A 659 -24.30 26.62 -3.70
CA LYS A 659 -23.16 27.56 -3.80
C LYS A 659 -22.29 27.55 -2.53
N GLN A 660 -22.90 27.54 -1.35
CA GLN A 660 -22.17 27.43 -0.08
C GLN A 660 -21.43 26.09 0.03
N LEU A 661 -22.09 24.98 -0.33
CA LEU A 661 -21.47 23.65 -0.31
C LEU A 661 -20.28 23.56 -1.28
N VAL A 662 -20.40 24.07 -2.50
CA VAL A 662 -19.29 24.16 -3.47
C VAL A 662 -18.16 25.06 -2.92
N GLY A 663 -18.49 26.15 -2.24
CA GLY A 663 -17.52 27.01 -1.55
C GLY A 663 -16.76 26.31 -0.42
N ILE A 664 -17.41 25.39 0.31
CA ILE A 664 -16.76 24.56 1.35
C ILE A 664 -15.90 23.47 0.72
N VAL A 665 -16.40 22.78 -0.32
CA VAL A 665 -15.67 21.73 -1.05
C VAL A 665 -14.41 22.29 -1.72
N THR A 666 -14.49 23.46 -2.36
CA THR A 666 -13.33 24.13 -2.97
C THR A 666 -12.31 24.57 -1.92
N LYS A 667 -12.72 25.15 -0.79
CA LYS A 667 -11.82 25.46 0.33
C LYS A 667 -11.14 24.21 0.90
N ASN A 668 -11.87 23.11 1.07
CA ASN A 668 -11.31 21.85 1.53
C ASN A 668 -10.35 21.22 0.49
N ALA A 669 -10.62 21.37 -0.80
CA ALA A 669 -9.71 20.95 -1.87
C ALA A 669 -8.41 21.77 -1.85
N CYS A 670 -8.48 23.10 -1.74
CA CYS A 670 -7.31 23.97 -1.59
C CYS A 670 -6.48 23.58 -0.35
N ARG A 671 -7.13 23.40 0.80
CA ARG A 671 -6.47 22.97 2.04
C ARG A 671 -5.87 21.56 1.92
N GLY A 672 -6.50 20.67 1.15
CA GLY A 672 -5.95 19.36 0.79
C GLY A 672 -4.66 19.48 -0.01
N VAL A 673 -4.60 20.38 -1.00
CA VAL A 673 -3.38 20.68 -1.78
C VAL A 673 -2.28 21.27 -0.89
N GLU A 674 -2.62 22.18 0.02
CA GLU A 674 -1.68 22.72 1.03
C GLU A 674 -1.11 21.60 1.93
N PHE A 675 -1.96 20.69 2.42
CA PHE A 675 -1.51 19.54 3.20
C PHE A 675 -0.63 18.59 2.39
N CYS A 676 -0.97 18.30 1.13
CA CYS A 676 -0.13 17.49 0.24
C CYS A 676 1.23 18.15 0.01
N SER A 677 1.26 19.45 -0.32
CA SER A 677 2.51 20.20 -0.51
C SER A 677 3.38 20.18 0.75
N LYS A 678 2.78 20.32 1.94
CA LYS A 678 3.50 20.28 3.22
C LYS A 678 3.95 18.87 3.61
N LEU A 679 3.22 17.84 3.19
CA LEU A 679 3.62 16.43 3.36
C LEU A 679 4.78 16.09 2.43
N THR A 680 4.76 16.55 1.17
CA THR A 680 5.90 16.46 0.25
C THR A 680 7.12 17.18 0.81
N GLU A 681 6.97 18.42 1.30
CA GLU A 681 8.09 19.15 1.92
C GLU A 681 8.66 18.43 3.16
N LEU A 682 7.81 17.76 3.96
CA LEU A 682 8.26 16.91 5.07
C LEU A 682 8.94 15.62 4.57
N HIS A 683 8.45 14.99 3.50
CA HIS A 683 9.09 13.83 2.90
C HIS A 683 10.44 14.18 2.25
N ASP A 684 10.58 15.36 1.66
CA ASP A 684 11.86 15.82 1.11
C ASP A 684 12.87 16.15 2.23
N ARG A 685 12.41 16.73 3.35
CA ARG A 685 13.27 17.08 4.50
C ARG A 685 13.64 15.89 5.40
N TYR A 686 12.80 14.87 5.51
CA TYR A 686 12.98 13.76 6.47
C TYR A 686 12.91 12.35 5.86
N GLY A 687 12.27 12.17 4.69
CA GLY A 687 12.13 10.87 4.02
C GLY A 687 13.44 10.33 3.44
N ALA A 688 14.35 11.22 3.03
CA ALA A 688 15.69 10.84 2.54
C ALA A 688 16.57 10.16 3.60
N SER A 689 16.22 10.24 4.89
CA SER A 689 17.01 9.66 5.98
C SER A 689 16.56 8.27 6.44
N ASN A 690 15.40 7.76 5.98
CA ASN A 690 14.78 6.53 6.52
C ASN A 690 14.69 5.36 5.53
N SER A 691 15.05 5.52 4.26
CA SER A 691 14.95 4.44 3.25
C SER A 691 16.09 3.41 3.29
N ASN A 692 17.10 3.57 4.16
CA ASN A 692 18.32 2.75 4.15
C ASN A 692 18.38 1.68 5.27
N THR A 693 17.24 1.38 5.94
CA THR A 693 17.26 0.58 7.21
C THR A 693 16.12 -0.46 7.37
N GLN A 694 15.31 -0.75 6.34
CA GLN A 694 14.18 -1.71 6.46
C GLN A 694 14.08 -2.76 5.32
N GLU A 695 15.21 -3.17 4.73
CA GLU A 695 15.22 -4.15 3.62
C GLU A 695 16.23 -5.29 3.85
N SER A 696 16.24 -5.86 5.07
CA SER A 696 17.23 -6.89 5.46
C SER A 696 16.73 -7.95 6.45
N THR A 697 15.41 -8.16 6.60
CA THR A 697 14.87 -9.10 7.63
C THR A 697 13.69 -9.98 7.18
N ASN A 698 13.47 -10.19 5.87
CA ASN A 698 12.28 -10.89 5.35
C ASN A 698 12.55 -12.10 4.42
N GLU A 699 13.78 -12.61 4.29
CA GLU A 699 14.11 -13.72 3.35
C GLU A 699 14.62 -15.01 4.03
N GLU A 700 14.42 -15.23 5.34
CA GLU A 700 15.04 -16.37 6.07
C GLU A 700 14.04 -17.32 6.76
N ILE A 701 12.90 -17.65 6.11
CA ILE A 701 11.90 -18.61 6.66
C ILE A 701 11.42 -19.72 5.69
N ASP A 702 11.53 -19.57 4.36
CA ASP A 702 10.82 -20.47 3.40
C ASP A 702 11.64 -21.63 2.77
N GLU A 703 12.89 -21.90 3.19
CA GLU A 703 13.71 -22.97 2.59
C GLU A 703 13.67 -24.36 3.28
N GLU A 704 12.89 -24.57 4.35
CA GLU A 704 12.89 -25.85 5.11
C GLU A 704 11.67 -26.77 4.84
N LYS A 705 11.19 -26.85 3.58
CA LYS A 705 10.13 -27.82 3.16
C LYS A 705 10.27 -28.47 1.77
N THR A 706 11.49 -28.73 1.29
CA THR A 706 11.70 -29.70 0.18
C THR A 706 12.99 -30.50 0.31
N ASN A 707 12.97 -31.56 1.13
CA ASN A 707 13.65 -32.85 0.92
C ASN A 707 13.09 -33.91 1.88
#